data_AF-A0A1F4JXG2-F1
#
_entry.id   AF-A0A1F4JXG2-F1
#
_cell.length_a   1.000
_cell.length_b   1.000
_cell.length_c   1.000
_cell.angle_alpha   90.00
_cell.angle_beta   90.00
_cell.angle_gamma   90.00
#
_symmetry.space_group_name_H-M   'P 1'
#
loop_
_entity.id
_entity.type
_entity.pdbx_description
1 polymer ?
#
loop_
_entity_poly.entity_id
_entity_poly.type
_entity_poly.pdbx_seq_one_letter_code
_entity_poly.pdbx_strand_id
1 'polypeptide(L)'
;MNDRFSFSCAGSVALTLLLASCGGGGGGGSGDVVPGTPAVQSSAAGPDSFLLFPNPQLLSDGSAETNSIAYAQAYYAAIDPLNAKDTLAKWKAANNFDSGTGTQVGAVFGDVLDLGYGRRMTARQNADGSVAITVENYQVNAGGAYGYNSLNLDAAILRDTRWHVGTNAIEFNPGPNGGASFTKFYTFNPTTGERLLVANLDGRGDKAMPGICINCHGGRADPLTPADPLTGKSLFPLVQNSVSQHRGDVQARLHMLNADHLEFSSMSGFTRAELEATVKTINKMILCTYPLAGAAAGPEDACRPAAGINEWQGAAAAVLKAAYGGNGLPNAGFSDTYVPSDWISAGRTSLYNDVAKQACMTCHILRGTNNQSDLDFTSYAKFSGYSDRIKAHVYDRGNMPLAKIVSDRFWATSMAETLGSWLQTLGYTVRDGASALLRPGRPIADPGPNRTVRFGPTTLSASGSLYASSYSWSITSNPGNAGSLTNPASATPAFTASANGTYVLQLIASNGTTQSTPASLTLVVNNALTPDPSAIRFADIKTVLQNPVTCVTCHTPPGTAAIKPPIFYSDIDRNGDGIVNATDTSWMYKEVRGRVNFTDIVASPLLRKPSNNHHNGLLQTGFDASLAPGDAGRANYDLFLNWILNGAPE
;
A
#
# COMPACT_ATOMS: atom_id res chain seq x y z
N MET A 1 42.22 48.34 -50.47
CA MET A 1 43.38 47.43 -50.30
C MET A 1 43.01 46.43 -49.23
N ASN A 2 42.86 45.17 -49.65
CA ASN A 2 43.06 43.87 -48.98
C ASN A 2 42.89 43.80 -47.46
N ASP A 3 42.27 42.79 -46.86
CA ASP A 3 41.60 41.56 -47.30
C ASP A 3 41.00 40.94 -46.01
N ARG A 4 39.80 40.35 -46.12
CA ARG A 4 39.31 39.10 -45.48
C ARG A 4 39.40 38.99 -43.93
N PHE A 5 38.33 38.74 -43.17
CA PHE A 5 37.25 37.76 -43.36
C PHE A 5 35.90 38.24 -42.77
N SER A 6 34.97 38.55 -43.66
CA SER A 6 33.57 38.08 -43.74
C SER A 6 33.23 36.73 -43.08
N PHE A 7 32.01 36.36 -42.66
CA PHE A 7 30.61 36.87 -42.71
C PHE A 7 29.92 36.28 -41.44
N SER A 8 29.16 37.04 -40.63
CA SER A 8 27.73 37.41 -40.80
C SER A 8 26.76 36.24 -40.53
N CYS A 9 25.54 36.41 -40.02
CA CYS A 9 24.59 37.54 -40.02
C CYS A 9 23.61 37.27 -38.86
N ALA A 10 23.37 38.22 -37.95
CA ALA A 10 22.26 39.20 -37.95
C ALA A 10 20.90 38.60 -37.53
N GLY A 11 20.07 39.27 -36.74
CA GLY A 11 20.02 40.70 -36.48
C GLY A 11 19.31 41.09 -35.19
N SER A 12 19.63 42.30 -34.78
CA SER A 12 19.05 43.10 -33.72
C SER A 12 17.62 43.55 -34.07
N VAL A 13 16.84 43.99 -33.07
CA VAL A 13 16.29 45.35 -32.92
C VAL A 13 15.03 45.39 -32.03
N ALA A 14 15.05 46.36 -31.10
CA ALA A 14 13.98 47.13 -30.41
C ALA A 14 12.87 46.40 -29.62
N LEU A 15 12.65 46.66 -28.33
CA LEU A 15 12.22 47.88 -27.60
C LEU A 15 10.72 48.22 -27.72
N THR A 16 10.13 48.55 -26.55
CA THR A 16 8.91 49.34 -26.23
C THR A 16 7.51 48.72 -26.15
N LEU A 17 7.04 48.53 -24.90
CA LEU A 17 5.85 49.13 -24.24
C LEU A 17 4.61 49.55 -25.08
N LEU A 18 3.41 49.05 -24.72
CA LEU A 18 2.19 49.81 -24.29
C LEU A 18 0.87 49.01 -24.46
N LEU A 19 0.09 49.00 -23.36
CA LEU A 19 -1.37 49.15 -23.21
C LEU A 19 -2.38 48.47 -24.17
N ALA A 20 -3.22 47.64 -23.53
CA ALA A 20 -4.69 47.73 -23.49
C ALA A 20 -5.52 47.90 -24.79
N SER A 21 -6.30 46.84 -25.04
CA SER A 21 -7.78 46.83 -25.15
C SER A 21 -8.49 47.04 -26.51
N CYS A 22 -9.64 46.34 -26.56
CA CYS A 22 -10.84 46.47 -27.41
C CYS A 22 -10.87 45.64 -28.71
N GLY A 23 -11.90 44.84 -29.01
CA GLY A 23 -13.23 44.60 -28.39
C GLY A 23 -13.99 43.51 -29.18
N GLY A 24 -15.15 42.96 -28.81
CA GLY A 24 -16.13 43.19 -27.72
C GLY A 24 -16.96 41.89 -27.54
N GLY A 25 -18.00 41.76 -26.72
CA GLY A 25 -18.81 42.70 -25.95
C GLY A 25 -20.28 42.23 -25.97
N GLY A 26 -20.85 41.98 -24.78
CA GLY A 26 -22.29 41.75 -24.50
C GLY A 26 -22.49 40.64 -23.46
N GLY A 27 -23.12 40.79 -22.30
CA GLY A 27 -23.82 41.91 -21.65
C GLY A 27 -24.96 41.36 -20.78
N GLY A 28 -24.80 41.39 -19.43
CA GLY A 28 -25.85 41.24 -18.40
C GLY A 28 -26.06 39.81 -17.84
N GLY A 29 -26.16 39.54 -16.53
CA GLY A 29 -26.16 40.37 -15.33
C GLY A 29 -26.25 39.50 -14.04
N SER A 30 -25.92 40.13 -12.90
CA SER A 30 -26.12 39.74 -11.48
C SER A 30 -25.83 38.28 -11.06
N GLY A 31 -24.61 38.02 -10.56
CA GLY A 31 -24.31 36.78 -9.82
C GLY A 31 -22.84 36.45 -9.54
N ASP A 32 -21.88 37.18 -10.10
CA ASP A 32 -20.47 36.73 -10.04
C ASP A 32 -19.82 37.01 -8.69
N VAL A 33 -19.82 35.98 -7.84
CA VAL A 33 -18.80 35.78 -6.82
C VAL A 33 -17.50 35.49 -7.55
N VAL A 34 -16.58 36.45 -7.53
CA VAL A 34 -15.17 36.22 -7.85
C VAL A 34 -14.65 35.15 -6.89
N PRO A 35 -14.21 33.95 -7.35
CA PRO A 35 -13.50 33.02 -6.47
C PRO A 35 -12.12 33.62 -6.19
N GLY A 36 -12.09 34.46 -5.16
CA GLY A 36 -10.87 34.86 -4.50
C GLY A 36 -10.20 33.63 -3.90
N THR A 37 -8.88 33.59 -4.07
CA THR A 37 -7.91 32.59 -3.63
C THR A 37 -7.68 31.46 -4.64
N PRO A 38 -6.49 31.38 -5.28
CA PRO A 38 -6.03 30.12 -5.84
C PRO A 38 -6.13 29.08 -4.74
N ALA A 39 -6.75 27.92 -5.01
CA ALA A 39 -6.64 26.79 -4.11
C ALA A 39 -5.16 26.66 -3.74
N VAL A 40 -4.86 26.62 -2.43
CA VAL A 40 -3.56 26.18 -1.96
C VAL A 40 -3.33 24.87 -2.68
N GLN A 41 -2.37 24.85 -3.62
CA GLN A 41 -1.95 23.60 -4.20
C GLN A 41 -1.53 22.74 -3.01
N SER A 42 -2.34 21.74 -2.66
CA SER A 42 -1.79 20.55 -2.03
C SER A 42 -0.97 19.89 -3.13
N SER A 43 0.21 20.44 -3.39
CA SER A 43 1.30 19.56 -3.73
C SER A 43 1.37 18.63 -2.53
N ALA A 44 0.88 17.40 -2.69
CA ALA A 44 1.61 16.29 -2.12
C ALA A 44 3.03 16.39 -2.71
N ALA A 45 3.82 17.30 -2.15
CA ALA A 45 5.26 17.21 -2.15
C ALA A 45 5.51 15.94 -1.33
N GLY A 46 6.25 15.01 -1.90
CA GLY A 46 6.32 13.63 -1.48
C GLY A 46 6.45 12.73 -2.72
N PRO A 47 7.14 11.59 -2.62
CA PRO A 47 7.40 10.73 -3.78
C PRO A 47 6.09 10.32 -4.44
N ASP A 48 6.09 10.18 -5.76
CA ASP A 48 4.99 9.65 -6.59
C ASP A 48 4.61 8.22 -6.15
N SER A 49 3.98 8.12 -4.99
CA SER A 49 3.84 6.89 -4.20
C SER A 49 2.38 6.53 -3.92
N PHE A 50 1.44 7.38 -4.33
CA PHE A 50 0.03 7.00 -4.39
C PHE A 50 -0.10 5.73 -5.23
N LEU A 51 -0.99 4.83 -4.82
CA LEU A 51 -1.19 3.52 -5.44
C LEU A 51 0.07 2.66 -5.61
N LEU A 52 1.18 2.97 -4.93
CA LEU A 52 2.30 2.06 -4.74
C LEU A 52 2.16 1.34 -3.41
N PHE A 53 2.69 0.11 -3.36
CA PHE A 53 2.67 -0.64 -2.11
C PHE A 53 3.46 0.11 -1.04
N PRO A 54 2.90 0.41 0.15
CA PRO A 54 3.56 1.26 1.15
C PRO A 54 4.89 0.72 1.69
N ASN A 55 5.17 -0.55 1.47
CA ASN A 55 6.45 -1.20 1.78
C ASN A 55 6.97 -1.93 0.53
N PRO A 56 7.46 -1.21 -0.48
CA PRO A 56 7.96 -1.84 -1.69
C PRO A 56 9.28 -2.56 -1.40
N GLN A 57 9.51 -3.68 -2.07
CA GLN A 57 10.83 -4.31 -2.07
C GLN A 57 11.75 -3.52 -2.97
N LEU A 58 12.87 -3.04 -2.43
CA LEU A 58 13.83 -2.23 -3.17
C LEU A 58 14.96 -3.09 -3.74
N LEU A 59 15.31 -2.79 -4.99
CA LEU A 59 16.50 -3.27 -5.69
C LEU A 59 17.73 -2.44 -5.29
N SER A 60 18.93 -2.88 -5.70
CA SER A 60 20.20 -2.23 -5.36
C SER A 60 20.33 -0.80 -5.90
N ASP A 61 19.63 -0.48 -6.98
CA ASP A 61 19.55 0.86 -7.56
C ASP A 61 18.49 1.75 -6.89
N GLY A 62 17.79 1.24 -5.87
CA GLY A 62 16.71 1.94 -5.16
C GLY A 62 15.35 1.86 -5.83
N SER A 63 15.21 1.22 -7.00
CA SER A 63 13.91 1.02 -7.65
C SER A 63 13.07 -0.03 -6.93
N ALA A 64 11.74 0.09 -7.02
CA ALA A 64 10.81 -0.85 -6.42
C ALA A 64 10.60 -2.07 -7.33
N GLU A 65 11.08 -3.24 -6.90
CA GLU A 65 10.93 -4.52 -7.61
C GLU A 65 9.46 -4.83 -7.90
N THR A 66 8.59 -4.61 -6.90
CA THR A 66 7.14 -4.84 -7.00
C THR A 66 6.41 -3.85 -7.91
N ASN A 67 7.11 -2.83 -8.42
CA ASN A 67 6.62 -1.88 -9.41
C ASN A 67 7.39 -1.99 -10.75
N SER A 68 8.03 -3.11 -11.02
CA SER A 68 8.80 -3.32 -12.26
C SER A 68 8.02 -4.07 -13.33
N ILE A 69 8.41 -3.89 -14.60
CA ILE A 69 7.86 -4.66 -15.72
C ILE A 69 8.09 -6.17 -15.54
N ALA A 70 9.25 -6.56 -15.01
CA ALA A 70 9.58 -7.95 -14.73
C ALA A 70 8.58 -8.57 -13.72
N TYR A 71 8.14 -7.80 -12.72
CA TYR A 71 7.12 -8.24 -11.76
C TYR A 71 5.77 -8.51 -12.43
N ALA A 72 5.32 -7.61 -13.29
CA ALA A 72 4.08 -7.79 -14.06
C ALA A 72 4.15 -8.98 -15.03
N GLN A 73 5.30 -9.18 -15.69
CA GLN A 73 5.52 -10.32 -16.57
C GLN A 73 5.49 -11.64 -15.79
N ALA A 74 6.17 -11.71 -14.64
CA ALA A 74 6.15 -12.89 -13.78
C ALA A 74 4.73 -13.18 -13.27
N TYR A 75 3.96 -12.14 -12.92
CA TYR A 75 2.57 -12.28 -12.52
C TYR A 75 1.71 -12.90 -13.62
N TYR A 76 1.74 -12.35 -14.84
CA TYR A 76 0.96 -12.88 -15.95
C TYR A 76 1.43 -14.25 -16.42
N ALA A 77 2.73 -14.54 -16.37
CA ALA A 77 3.24 -15.89 -16.62
C ALA A 77 2.69 -16.90 -15.59
N ALA A 78 2.43 -16.47 -14.35
CA ALA A 78 1.85 -17.33 -13.33
C ALA A 78 0.35 -17.55 -13.51
N ILE A 79 -0.43 -16.50 -13.83
CA ILE A 79 -1.90 -16.60 -13.88
C ILE A 79 -2.48 -16.92 -15.27
N ASP A 80 -1.72 -16.67 -16.34
CA ASP A 80 -2.09 -16.86 -17.75
C ASP A 80 -0.86 -17.28 -18.59
N PRO A 81 -0.27 -18.46 -18.32
CA PRO A 81 1.00 -18.89 -18.91
C PRO A 81 0.99 -19.02 -20.45
N LEU A 82 -0.19 -19.21 -21.04
CA LEU A 82 -0.37 -19.40 -22.49
C LEU A 82 -0.86 -18.13 -23.20
N ASN A 83 -0.95 -16.99 -22.49
CA ASN A 83 -1.54 -15.76 -23.01
C ASN A 83 -2.95 -15.97 -23.58
N ALA A 84 -3.74 -16.84 -22.94
CA ALA A 84 -5.12 -17.11 -23.33
C ALA A 84 -6.04 -15.94 -23.01
N LYS A 85 -5.59 -14.95 -22.22
CA LYS A 85 -6.35 -13.77 -21.78
C LYS A 85 -5.55 -12.47 -21.96
N ASP A 86 -4.73 -12.40 -23.00
CA ASP A 86 -3.90 -11.23 -23.36
C ASP A 86 -4.65 -10.08 -24.06
N THR A 87 -5.95 -10.25 -24.31
CA THR A 87 -6.84 -9.19 -24.80
C THR A 87 -8.18 -9.23 -24.05
N LEU A 88 -8.87 -8.08 -23.99
CA LEU A 88 -10.17 -7.97 -23.34
C LEU A 88 -11.19 -8.93 -23.97
N ALA A 89 -11.16 -9.10 -25.29
CA ALA A 89 -12.04 -10.02 -26.01
C ALA A 89 -11.80 -11.47 -25.60
N LYS A 90 -10.53 -11.92 -25.59
CA LYS A 90 -10.18 -13.28 -25.13
C LYS A 90 -10.51 -13.49 -23.65
N TRP A 91 -10.25 -12.50 -22.80
CA TRP A 91 -10.58 -12.56 -21.37
C TRP A 91 -12.08 -12.66 -21.13
N LYS A 92 -12.90 -11.89 -21.87
CA LYS A 92 -14.37 -11.95 -21.80
C LYS A 92 -14.89 -13.31 -22.25
N ALA A 93 -14.37 -13.82 -23.38
CA ALA A 93 -14.73 -15.15 -23.88
C ALA A 93 -14.38 -16.25 -22.87
N ALA A 94 -13.18 -16.21 -22.28
CA ALA A 94 -12.75 -17.17 -21.26
C ALA A 94 -13.59 -17.13 -19.97
N ASN A 95 -14.30 -16.02 -19.71
CA ASN A 95 -15.19 -15.84 -18.56
C ASN A 95 -16.69 -15.92 -18.94
N ASN A 96 -17.00 -16.40 -20.16
CA ASN A 96 -18.37 -16.60 -20.68
C ASN A 96 -19.23 -15.33 -20.71
N PHE A 97 -18.63 -14.14 -20.84
CA PHE A 97 -19.43 -12.93 -21.03
C PHE A 97 -20.30 -13.07 -22.28
N ASP A 98 -21.54 -12.59 -22.20
CA ASP A 98 -22.50 -12.59 -23.29
C ASP A 98 -22.87 -13.99 -23.84
N SER A 99 -22.55 -15.07 -23.11
CA SER A 99 -22.84 -16.45 -23.54
C SER A 99 -24.32 -16.86 -23.41
N GLY A 100 -25.16 -16.04 -22.76
CA GLY A 100 -26.55 -16.36 -22.44
C GLY A 100 -26.76 -17.36 -21.30
N THR A 101 -25.68 -17.86 -20.68
CA THR A 101 -25.73 -18.71 -19.47
C THR A 101 -25.42 -17.90 -18.21
N GLY A 102 -25.55 -18.45 -17.01
CA GLY A 102 -25.18 -17.76 -15.76
C GLY A 102 -25.94 -16.44 -15.53
N THR A 103 -25.40 -15.59 -14.66
CA THR A 103 -25.95 -14.26 -14.37
C THR A 103 -24.99 -13.18 -14.83
N GLN A 104 -25.45 -12.20 -15.59
CA GLN A 104 -24.67 -11.03 -16.00
C GLN A 104 -25.50 -9.77 -15.77
N VAL A 105 -24.91 -8.78 -15.10
CA VAL A 105 -25.57 -7.50 -14.77
C VAL A 105 -24.60 -6.34 -14.97
N GLY A 106 -25.12 -5.14 -15.22
CA GLY A 106 -24.31 -3.95 -15.43
C GLY A 106 -24.84 -2.72 -14.70
N ALA A 107 -23.93 -1.90 -14.20
CA ALA A 107 -24.24 -0.62 -13.55
C ALA A 107 -23.29 0.47 -14.06
N VAL A 108 -23.79 1.71 -14.14
CA VAL A 108 -23.01 2.90 -14.48
C VAL A 108 -23.11 3.90 -13.34
N PHE A 109 -21.98 4.37 -12.83
CA PHE A 109 -21.93 5.25 -11.66
C PHE A 109 -20.63 6.05 -11.62
N GLY A 110 -20.64 7.20 -10.94
CA GLY A 110 -19.45 7.93 -10.57
C GLY A 110 -18.88 7.39 -9.27
N ASP A 111 -17.57 7.29 -9.15
CA ASP A 111 -16.90 6.89 -7.92
C ASP A 111 -16.29 8.13 -7.23
N VAL A 112 -16.73 8.45 -6.02
CA VAL A 112 -16.39 9.73 -5.36
C VAL A 112 -15.41 9.60 -4.19
N LEU A 113 -15.03 8.36 -3.84
CA LEU A 113 -14.17 8.01 -2.70
C LEU A 113 -13.10 6.94 -3.00
N ASP A 114 -12.82 6.68 -4.27
CA ASP A 114 -11.66 5.91 -4.74
C ASP A 114 -10.84 6.70 -5.79
N LEU A 115 -11.01 6.41 -7.09
CA LEU A 115 -10.22 7.00 -8.18
C LEU A 115 -10.93 8.14 -8.92
N GLY A 116 -12.17 8.46 -8.55
CA GLY A 116 -12.84 9.62 -9.14
C GLY A 116 -13.47 9.36 -10.50
N TYR A 117 -13.44 8.13 -11.00
CA TYR A 117 -13.86 7.80 -12.36
C TYR A 117 -15.38 7.70 -12.50
N GLY A 118 -15.87 8.04 -13.70
CA GLY A 118 -17.12 7.49 -14.17
C GLY A 118 -16.86 6.06 -14.59
N ARG A 119 -17.68 5.13 -14.11
CA ARG A 119 -17.45 3.70 -14.28
C ARG A 119 -18.64 3.06 -14.94
N ARG A 120 -18.38 2.25 -15.95
CA ARG A 120 -19.33 1.29 -16.50
C ARG A 120 -18.87 -0.10 -16.13
N MET A 121 -19.52 -0.68 -15.13
CA MET A 121 -19.19 -1.99 -14.57
C MET A 121 -20.12 -3.05 -15.15
N THR A 122 -19.56 -4.16 -15.62
CA THR A 122 -20.30 -5.37 -15.97
C THR A 122 -19.78 -6.52 -15.13
N ALA A 123 -20.64 -7.10 -14.29
CA ALA A 123 -20.33 -8.23 -13.44
C ALA A 123 -21.02 -9.49 -13.96
N ARG A 124 -20.34 -10.62 -13.80
CA ARG A 124 -20.80 -11.92 -14.22
C ARG A 124 -20.50 -12.96 -13.14
N GLN A 125 -21.47 -13.84 -12.91
CA GLN A 125 -21.31 -15.06 -12.13
C GLN A 125 -21.74 -16.26 -12.96
N ASN A 126 -20.83 -17.22 -13.13
CA ASN A 126 -21.09 -18.46 -13.85
C ASN A 126 -21.78 -19.49 -12.94
N ALA A 127 -22.33 -20.54 -13.53
CA ALA A 127 -23.01 -21.61 -12.80
C ALA A 127 -22.09 -22.40 -11.85
N ASP A 128 -20.78 -22.41 -12.12
CA ASP A 128 -19.76 -23.01 -11.24
C ASP A 128 -19.36 -22.10 -10.06
N GLY A 129 -19.99 -20.93 -9.93
CA GLY A 129 -19.73 -19.96 -8.88
C GLY A 129 -18.57 -19.01 -9.19
N SER A 130 -17.85 -19.17 -10.31
CA SER A 130 -16.81 -18.21 -10.70
C SER A 130 -17.40 -16.83 -10.99
N VAL A 131 -16.67 -15.80 -10.57
CA VAL A 131 -17.08 -14.39 -10.70
C VAL A 131 -16.08 -13.66 -11.57
N ALA A 132 -16.56 -12.84 -12.50
CA ALA A 132 -15.74 -12.03 -13.37
C ALA A 132 -16.36 -10.64 -13.53
N ILE A 133 -15.57 -9.58 -13.38
CA ILE A 133 -16.04 -8.20 -13.43
C ILE A 133 -15.14 -7.42 -14.39
N THR A 134 -15.75 -6.64 -15.29
CA THR A 134 -15.06 -5.63 -16.11
C THR A 134 -15.54 -4.24 -15.73
N VAL A 135 -14.64 -3.28 -15.73
CA VAL A 135 -14.91 -1.89 -15.37
C VAL A 135 -14.23 -0.99 -16.39
N GLU A 136 -15.03 -0.38 -17.27
CA GLU A 136 -14.56 0.70 -18.13
C GLU A 136 -14.48 1.97 -17.29
N ASN A 137 -13.33 2.65 -17.30
CA ASN A 137 -13.09 3.85 -16.50
C ASN A 137 -13.01 5.09 -17.39
N TYR A 138 -13.77 6.12 -17.05
CA TYR A 138 -13.89 7.36 -17.80
C TYR A 138 -13.41 8.53 -16.95
N GLN A 139 -12.55 9.36 -17.55
CA GLN A 139 -12.02 10.56 -16.93
C GLN A 139 -12.00 11.72 -17.91
N VAL A 140 -12.78 12.75 -17.60
CA VAL A 140 -12.84 14.02 -18.32
C VAL A 140 -11.87 15.00 -17.67
N ASN A 141 -10.83 15.36 -18.41
CA ASN A 141 -9.86 16.39 -18.01
C ASN A 141 -10.25 17.73 -18.63
N ALA A 142 -11.26 18.41 -18.05
CA ALA A 142 -11.72 19.73 -18.47
C ALA A 142 -10.74 20.86 -18.06
N GLY A 143 -9.46 20.75 -18.42
CA GLY A 143 -8.44 21.78 -18.17
C GLY A 143 -7.90 21.90 -16.74
N GLY A 144 -8.13 20.89 -15.87
CA GLY A 144 -7.69 20.87 -14.46
C GLY A 144 -6.88 19.63 -14.06
N ALA A 145 -6.34 19.64 -12.83
CA ALA A 145 -5.60 18.52 -12.24
C ALA A 145 -6.50 17.31 -11.92
N TYR A 146 -5.93 16.09 -11.88
CA TYR A 146 -6.62 14.84 -11.52
C TYR A 146 -7.51 15.01 -10.27
N GLY A 147 -8.82 14.77 -10.45
CA GLY A 147 -9.86 14.97 -9.44
C GLY A 147 -11.21 14.36 -9.85
N TYR A 148 -12.12 14.22 -8.88
CA TYR A 148 -13.50 13.85 -9.15
C TYR A 148 -14.26 15.00 -9.81
N ASN A 149 -15.07 14.69 -10.83
CA ASN A 149 -16.06 15.59 -11.39
C ASN A 149 -17.24 14.81 -11.99
N SER A 150 -18.43 15.40 -12.04
CA SER A 150 -19.65 14.74 -12.53
C SER A 150 -19.61 14.44 -14.04
N LEU A 151 -18.80 15.17 -14.83
CA LEU A 151 -18.63 14.89 -16.27
C LEU A 151 -18.02 13.51 -16.52
N ASN A 152 -17.28 12.98 -15.55
CA ASN A 152 -16.78 11.60 -15.63
C ASN A 152 -17.94 10.60 -15.74
N LEU A 153 -18.99 10.77 -14.93
CA LEU A 153 -20.20 9.95 -15.00
C LEU A 153 -20.93 10.15 -16.33
N ASP A 154 -21.08 11.39 -16.79
CA ASP A 154 -21.71 11.67 -18.09
C ASP A 154 -20.97 10.97 -19.24
N ALA A 155 -19.64 11.02 -19.23
CA ALA A 155 -18.81 10.31 -20.21
C ALA A 155 -19.00 8.79 -20.15
N ALA A 156 -19.16 8.21 -18.96
CA ALA A 156 -19.41 6.78 -18.79
C ALA A 156 -20.81 6.35 -19.27
N ILE A 157 -21.82 7.22 -19.08
CA ILE A 157 -23.18 6.99 -19.56
C ILE A 157 -23.22 7.02 -21.09
N LEU A 158 -22.61 8.05 -21.69
CA LEU A 158 -22.49 8.19 -23.14
C LEU A 158 -21.49 7.21 -23.77
N ARG A 159 -20.67 6.56 -22.93
CA ARG A 159 -19.58 5.67 -23.33
C ARG A 159 -18.62 6.36 -24.30
N ASP A 160 -18.28 7.61 -23.98
CA ASP A 160 -17.46 8.48 -24.83
C ASP A 160 -15.99 8.03 -24.84
N THR A 161 -15.56 7.48 -25.96
CA THR A 161 -14.23 6.88 -26.12
C THR A 161 -13.10 7.89 -26.01
N ARG A 162 -13.35 9.19 -26.16
CA ARG A 162 -12.36 10.24 -25.95
C ARG A 162 -11.87 10.30 -24.51
N TRP A 163 -12.71 9.85 -23.57
CA TRP A 163 -12.46 9.91 -22.13
C TRP A 163 -12.28 8.53 -21.49
N HIS A 164 -12.31 7.45 -22.29
CA HIS A 164 -12.07 6.09 -21.81
C HIS A 164 -10.58 5.90 -21.55
N VAL A 165 -10.18 5.87 -20.27
CA VAL A 165 -8.76 5.79 -19.87
C VAL A 165 -8.25 4.36 -19.68
N GLY A 166 -9.15 3.38 -19.56
CA GLY A 166 -8.78 1.97 -19.48
C GLY A 166 -9.90 1.07 -18.98
N THR A 167 -9.80 -0.21 -19.31
CA THR A 167 -10.70 -1.25 -18.80
C THR A 167 -9.98 -2.13 -17.80
N ASN A 168 -10.39 -2.09 -16.55
CA ASN A 168 -9.92 -3.02 -15.53
C ASN A 168 -10.80 -4.27 -15.55
N ALA A 169 -10.19 -5.43 -15.31
CA ALA A 169 -10.93 -6.68 -15.17
C ALA A 169 -10.41 -7.51 -14.00
N ILE A 170 -11.32 -8.15 -13.29
CA ILE A 170 -11.04 -8.96 -12.11
C ILE A 170 -11.78 -10.28 -12.29
N GLU A 171 -11.11 -11.41 -12.06
CA GLU A 171 -11.75 -12.73 -12.01
C GLU A 171 -11.45 -13.45 -10.69
N PHE A 172 -12.43 -14.19 -10.19
CA PHE A 172 -12.34 -15.10 -9.06
C PHE A 172 -12.74 -16.50 -9.56
N ASN A 173 -11.73 -17.30 -9.89
CA ASN A 173 -11.84 -18.66 -10.40
C ASN A 173 -10.55 -19.43 -10.06
N PRO A 174 -10.48 -20.76 -10.28
CA PRO A 174 -9.25 -21.53 -10.11
C PRO A 174 -8.06 -20.99 -10.95
N GLY A 175 -6.84 -21.39 -10.59
CA GLY A 175 -5.67 -21.09 -11.40
C GLY A 175 -5.63 -21.91 -12.71
N PRO A 176 -4.67 -21.64 -13.61
CA PRO A 176 -4.46 -22.46 -14.82
C PRO A 176 -4.24 -23.95 -14.52
N ASN A 177 -3.73 -24.28 -13.33
CA ASN A 177 -3.54 -25.66 -12.86
C ASN A 177 -4.73 -26.21 -12.03
N GLY A 178 -5.86 -25.51 -12.01
CA GLY A 178 -7.02 -25.83 -11.16
C GLY A 178 -6.85 -25.37 -9.70
N GLY A 179 -7.40 -26.13 -8.76
CA GLY A 179 -7.33 -25.84 -7.32
C GLY A 179 -8.38 -24.84 -6.83
N ALA A 180 -8.13 -24.25 -5.66
CA ALA A 180 -9.05 -23.28 -5.08
C ALA A 180 -9.04 -21.95 -5.85
N SER A 181 -10.20 -21.31 -5.92
CA SER A 181 -10.35 -20.01 -6.58
C SER A 181 -9.60 -18.90 -5.85
N PHE A 182 -9.02 -17.99 -6.63
CA PHE A 182 -8.39 -16.77 -6.12
C PHE A 182 -8.56 -15.62 -7.11
N THR A 183 -8.43 -14.39 -6.59
CA THR A 183 -8.61 -13.15 -7.34
C THR A 183 -7.42 -12.88 -8.26
N LYS A 184 -7.69 -12.58 -9.53
CA LYS A 184 -6.69 -12.20 -10.54
C LYS A 184 -7.06 -10.87 -11.17
N PHE A 185 -6.05 -10.07 -11.51
CA PHE A 185 -6.21 -8.71 -12.03
C PHE A 185 -5.67 -8.58 -13.46
N TYR A 186 -6.44 -7.90 -14.28
CA TYR A 186 -6.09 -7.55 -15.64
C TYR A 186 -6.43 -6.08 -15.86
N THR A 187 -5.67 -5.43 -16.71
CA THR A 187 -6.00 -4.11 -17.22
C THR A 187 -5.73 -4.10 -18.71
N PHE A 188 -6.63 -3.47 -19.46
CA PHE A 188 -6.65 -3.53 -20.92
C PHE A 188 -6.65 -2.12 -21.49
N ASN A 189 -5.91 -1.97 -22.59
CA ASN A 189 -5.87 -0.74 -23.36
C ASN A 189 -7.31 -0.36 -23.81
N PRO A 190 -7.74 0.89 -23.59
CA PRO A 190 -9.11 1.30 -23.89
C PRO A 190 -9.45 1.30 -25.39
N THR A 191 -8.43 1.32 -26.25
CA THR A 191 -8.56 1.36 -27.71
C THR A 191 -8.28 0.00 -28.36
N THR A 192 -7.12 -0.61 -28.07
CA THR A 192 -6.71 -1.88 -28.71
C THR A 192 -7.29 -3.10 -28.02
N GLY A 193 -7.68 -2.97 -26.74
CA GLY A 193 -8.10 -4.10 -25.91
C GLY A 193 -6.95 -5.01 -25.50
N GLU A 194 -5.70 -4.69 -25.81
CA GLU A 194 -4.53 -5.48 -25.39
C GLU A 194 -4.28 -5.36 -23.89
N ARG A 195 -3.82 -6.45 -23.27
CA ARG A 195 -3.45 -6.49 -21.86
C ARG A 195 -2.21 -5.64 -21.63
N LEU A 196 -2.30 -4.71 -20.68
CA LEU A 196 -1.16 -3.88 -20.29
C LEU A 196 -0.42 -4.49 -19.10
N LEU A 197 0.89 -4.25 -19.03
CA LEU A 197 1.74 -4.61 -17.90
C LEU A 197 1.76 -3.53 -16.81
N VAL A 198 1.40 -2.31 -17.19
CA VAL A 198 1.35 -1.12 -16.34
C VAL A 198 0.08 -0.34 -16.61
N ALA A 199 -0.35 0.45 -15.62
CA ALA A 199 -1.40 1.43 -15.78
C ALA A 199 -1.07 2.71 -15.01
N ASN A 200 -1.59 3.84 -15.49
CA ASN A 200 -1.53 5.12 -14.81
C ASN A 200 -2.94 5.52 -14.36
N LEU A 201 -3.33 5.09 -13.17
CA LEU A 201 -4.68 5.29 -12.65
C LEU A 201 -4.85 6.58 -11.84
N ASP A 202 -3.79 7.36 -11.61
CA ASP A 202 -3.84 8.57 -10.78
C ASP A 202 -3.20 9.80 -11.43
N GLY A 203 -2.82 9.69 -12.72
CA GLY A 203 -2.09 10.72 -13.44
C GLY A 203 -0.64 10.89 -12.97
N ARG A 204 -0.11 10.00 -12.12
CA ARG A 204 1.24 10.10 -11.53
C ARG A 204 2.17 8.97 -11.98
N GLY A 205 2.14 8.71 -13.28
CA GLY A 205 3.01 7.75 -13.93
C GLY A 205 2.55 6.29 -13.79
N ASP A 206 3.16 5.47 -14.63
CA ASP A 206 2.86 4.05 -14.78
C ASP A 206 3.25 3.24 -13.54
N LYS A 207 2.36 2.31 -13.16
CA LYS A 207 2.56 1.37 -12.05
C LYS A 207 2.29 -0.04 -12.54
N ALA A 208 3.16 -0.97 -12.16
CA ALA A 208 3.14 -2.34 -12.64
C ALA A 208 2.01 -3.17 -12.01
N MET A 209 1.47 -4.08 -12.82
CA MET A 209 0.51 -5.08 -12.36
C MET A 209 1.20 -6.18 -11.54
N PRO A 210 0.50 -6.80 -10.57
CA PRO A 210 -0.81 -6.44 -10.03
C PRO A 210 -0.73 -5.36 -8.93
N GLY A 211 0.47 -4.79 -8.68
CA GLY A 211 0.76 -3.89 -7.55
C GLY A 211 -0.26 -2.77 -7.40
N ILE A 212 -0.58 -2.09 -8.50
CA ILE A 212 -1.54 -0.99 -8.52
C ILE A 212 -2.95 -1.39 -8.05
N CYS A 213 -3.39 -2.64 -8.25
CA CYS A 213 -4.71 -3.13 -7.85
C CYS A 213 -4.75 -3.61 -6.39
N ILE A 214 -3.74 -4.39 -5.98
CA ILE A 214 -3.74 -5.05 -4.66
C ILE A 214 -3.59 -4.09 -3.48
N ASN A 215 -3.23 -2.84 -3.75
CA ASN A 215 -3.25 -1.77 -2.77
C ASN A 215 -4.66 -1.50 -2.24
N CYS A 216 -5.66 -1.47 -3.11
CA CYS A 216 -7.05 -1.26 -2.74
C CYS A 216 -7.80 -2.57 -2.47
N HIS A 217 -7.44 -3.65 -3.17
CA HIS A 217 -8.15 -4.92 -3.11
C HIS A 217 -7.74 -5.85 -1.97
N GLY A 218 -6.86 -5.40 -1.07
CA GLY A 218 -6.18 -6.33 -0.17
C GLY A 218 -5.20 -7.22 -0.94
N GLY A 219 -4.18 -7.74 -0.25
CA GLY A 219 -3.17 -8.59 -0.86
C GLY A 219 -1.73 -8.21 -0.53
N ARG A 220 -0.79 -8.93 -1.14
CA ARG A 220 0.64 -8.88 -0.80
C ARG A 220 1.50 -8.61 -2.02
N ALA A 221 2.50 -7.76 -1.82
CA ALA A 221 3.56 -7.48 -2.79
C ALA A 221 4.87 -8.08 -2.26
N ASP A 222 5.03 -9.39 -2.43
CA ASP A 222 6.24 -10.12 -2.05
C ASP A 222 7.27 -10.03 -3.19
N PRO A 223 8.59 -10.10 -2.94
CA PRO A 223 9.59 -10.04 -4.00
C PRO A 223 9.50 -11.26 -4.93
N LEU A 224 10.06 -11.14 -6.14
CA LEU A 224 10.20 -12.30 -7.01
C LEU A 224 11.17 -13.31 -6.40
N THR A 225 10.96 -14.58 -6.74
CA THR A 225 11.92 -15.62 -6.37
C THR A 225 13.19 -15.49 -7.23
N PRO A 226 14.32 -16.09 -6.81
CA PRO A 226 15.46 -16.24 -7.70
C PRO A 226 15.08 -16.88 -9.03
N ALA A 227 15.93 -16.67 -10.03
CA ALA A 227 15.72 -17.21 -11.36
C ALA A 227 15.56 -18.73 -11.29
N ASP A 228 14.52 -19.22 -11.95
CA ASP A 228 14.26 -20.64 -12.12
C ASP A 228 15.39 -21.25 -12.98
N PRO A 229 16.05 -22.33 -12.52
CA PRO A 229 17.19 -22.92 -13.23
C PRO A 229 16.86 -23.41 -14.65
N LEU A 230 15.60 -23.78 -14.92
CA LEU A 230 15.18 -24.30 -16.22
C LEU A 230 14.91 -23.18 -17.24
N THR A 231 14.27 -22.10 -16.80
CA THR A 231 13.82 -21.02 -17.68
C THR A 231 14.73 -19.79 -17.64
N GLY A 232 15.59 -19.67 -16.63
CA GLY A 232 16.44 -18.49 -16.38
C GLY A 232 15.67 -17.25 -15.94
N LYS A 233 14.35 -17.36 -15.68
CA LYS A 233 13.48 -16.23 -15.32
C LYS A 233 13.10 -16.30 -13.84
N SER A 234 13.06 -15.15 -13.18
CA SER A 234 12.44 -15.05 -11.86
C SER A 234 10.96 -15.38 -11.92
N LEU A 235 10.47 -16.09 -10.91
CA LEU A 235 9.07 -16.49 -10.82
C LEU A 235 8.31 -15.60 -9.83
N PHE A 236 7.00 -15.47 -10.05
CA PHE A 236 6.13 -14.80 -9.09
C PHE A 236 6.11 -15.59 -7.77
N PRO A 237 6.13 -14.93 -6.60
CA PRO A 237 6.22 -15.61 -5.31
C PRO A 237 5.03 -16.54 -5.07
N LEU A 238 5.32 -17.65 -4.37
CA LEU A 238 4.32 -18.55 -3.83
C LEU A 238 3.92 -18.11 -2.42
N VAL A 239 2.64 -17.90 -2.18
CA VAL A 239 2.15 -17.56 -0.84
C VAL A 239 1.86 -18.84 -0.07
N GLN A 240 2.80 -19.27 0.77
CA GLN A 240 2.72 -20.54 1.50
C GLN A 240 1.45 -20.69 2.34
N ASN A 241 0.89 -19.61 2.86
CA ASN A 241 -0.33 -19.66 3.67
C ASN A 241 -1.64 -19.49 2.89
N SER A 242 -1.61 -19.41 1.55
CA SER A 242 -2.84 -19.35 0.75
C SER A 242 -3.51 -20.71 0.62
N VAL A 243 -4.84 -20.74 0.45
CA VAL A 243 -5.58 -21.97 0.18
C VAL A 243 -5.31 -22.47 -1.24
N SER A 244 -5.12 -21.56 -2.21
CA SER A 244 -4.85 -21.93 -3.60
C SER A 244 -3.50 -22.61 -3.81
N GLN A 245 -2.49 -22.26 -3.00
CA GLN A 245 -1.09 -22.66 -3.22
C GLN A 245 -0.61 -22.40 -4.65
N HIS A 246 -1.08 -21.32 -5.26
CA HIS A 246 -0.77 -20.97 -6.64
C HIS A 246 0.09 -19.72 -6.71
N ARG A 247 1.11 -19.71 -7.58
CA ARG A 247 1.86 -18.48 -7.89
C ARG A 247 0.93 -17.48 -8.58
N GLY A 248 1.01 -16.21 -8.20
CA GLY A 248 0.08 -15.19 -8.67
C GLY A 248 -1.16 -15.03 -7.78
N ASP A 249 -1.39 -15.93 -6.81
CA ASP A 249 -2.32 -15.64 -5.72
C ASP A 249 -1.69 -14.66 -4.74
N VAL A 250 -2.05 -13.40 -4.91
CA VAL A 250 -1.66 -12.27 -4.06
C VAL A 250 -2.52 -12.15 -2.80
N GLN A 251 -3.46 -13.08 -2.56
CA GLN A 251 -4.46 -13.05 -1.49
C GLN A 251 -5.35 -11.81 -1.52
N ALA A 252 -5.64 -11.29 -2.71
CA ALA A 252 -6.52 -10.15 -2.91
C ALA A 252 -8.00 -10.54 -2.92
N ARG A 253 -8.86 -9.54 -2.75
CA ARG A 253 -10.32 -9.66 -2.57
C ARG A 253 -11.05 -8.66 -3.47
N LEU A 254 -12.28 -8.98 -3.87
CA LEU A 254 -13.11 -8.02 -4.58
C LEU A 254 -13.65 -6.96 -3.60
N HIS A 255 -13.95 -5.78 -4.10
CA HIS A 255 -14.37 -4.65 -3.27
C HIS A 255 -15.87 -4.46 -3.31
N MET A 256 -16.52 -4.36 -2.15
CA MET A 256 -17.96 -4.14 -2.10
C MET A 256 -18.32 -2.73 -2.58
N LEU A 257 -19.37 -2.62 -3.38
CA LEU A 257 -19.90 -1.35 -3.83
C LEU A 257 -20.77 -0.72 -2.72
N ASN A 258 -20.24 0.33 -2.10
CA ASN A 258 -20.96 1.15 -1.13
C ASN A 258 -21.79 2.18 -1.89
N ALA A 259 -23.11 2.03 -1.94
CA ALA A 259 -23.96 2.87 -2.79
C ALA A 259 -23.93 4.35 -2.37
N ASP A 260 -23.67 4.64 -1.11
CA ASP A 260 -23.47 5.98 -0.56
C ASP A 260 -22.13 6.62 -0.94
N HIS A 261 -21.22 5.85 -1.54
CA HIS A 261 -19.95 6.32 -2.09
C HIS A 261 -19.99 6.43 -3.63
N LEU A 262 -21.15 6.18 -4.24
CA LEU A 262 -21.36 6.26 -5.68
C LEU A 262 -22.19 7.49 -6.03
N GLU A 263 -21.83 8.18 -7.11
CA GLU A 263 -22.72 9.15 -7.76
C GLU A 263 -23.59 8.44 -8.79
N PHE A 264 -24.87 8.78 -8.80
CA PHE A 264 -25.85 8.34 -9.78
C PHE A 264 -26.40 9.53 -10.55
N SER A 265 -26.77 9.31 -11.80
CA SER A 265 -27.32 10.37 -12.64
C SER A 265 -28.79 10.60 -12.33
N SER A 266 -29.31 11.78 -12.66
CA SER A 266 -30.75 12.05 -12.69
C SER A 266 -31.43 11.54 -13.98
N MET A 267 -30.65 11.10 -14.97
CA MET A 267 -31.17 10.57 -16.22
C MET A 267 -31.80 9.18 -16.01
N SER A 268 -32.94 8.95 -16.67
CA SER A 268 -33.62 7.66 -16.65
C SER A 268 -32.71 6.55 -17.18
N GLY A 269 -32.77 5.38 -16.53
CA GLY A 269 -31.88 4.24 -16.73
C GLY A 269 -30.59 4.30 -15.91
N PHE A 270 -30.28 5.44 -15.29
CA PHE A 270 -29.03 5.68 -14.56
C PHE A 270 -29.24 6.27 -13.17
N THR A 271 -30.49 6.34 -12.71
CA THR A 271 -30.80 6.82 -11.35
C THR A 271 -30.41 5.77 -10.31
N ARG A 272 -30.18 6.23 -9.07
CA ARG A 272 -29.94 5.33 -7.95
C ARG A 272 -31.06 4.31 -7.79
N ALA A 273 -32.32 4.75 -7.84
CA ALA A 273 -33.49 3.88 -7.70
C ALA A 273 -33.54 2.74 -8.74
N GLU A 274 -33.08 3.00 -9.96
CA GLU A 274 -33.03 2.01 -11.04
C GLU A 274 -31.82 1.07 -10.93
N LEU A 275 -30.67 1.57 -10.45
CA LEU A 275 -29.41 0.82 -10.43
C LEU A 275 -29.12 0.10 -9.11
N GLU A 276 -29.74 0.48 -7.99
CA GLU A 276 -29.39 -0.04 -6.67
C GLU A 276 -29.67 -1.55 -6.52
N ALA A 277 -30.72 -2.07 -7.16
CA ALA A 277 -30.96 -3.52 -7.22
C ALA A 277 -29.83 -4.26 -7.96
N THR A 278 -29.28 -3.64 -9.01
CA THR A 278 -28.13 -4.18 -9.75
C THR A 278 -26.86 -4.11 -8.91
N VAL A 279 -26.60 -2.99 -8.24
CA VAL A 279 -25.47 -2.83 -7.30
C VAL A 279 -25.54 -3.89 -6.18
N LYS A 280 -26.73 -4.13 -5.61
CA LYS A 280 -26.95 -5.20 -4.63
C LYS A 280 -26.65 -6.58 -5.21
N THR A 281 -27.02 -6.84 -6.46
CA THR A 281 -26.70 -8.11 -7.13
C THR A 281 -25.20 -8.30 -7.32
N ILE A 282 -24.48 -7.24 -7.73
CA ILE A 282 -23.02 -7.25 -7.82
C ILE A 282 -22.41 -7.52 -6.44
N ASN A 283 -22.89 -6.86 -5.38
CA ASN A 283 -22.44 -7.10 -4.01
C ASN A 283 -22.66 -8.53 -3.54
N LYS A 284 -23.75 -9.20 -3.95
CA LYS A 284 -23.94 -10.63 -3.68
C LYS A 284 -22.88 -11.50 -4.37
N MET A 285 -22.56 -11.20 -5.64
CA MET A 285 -21.47 -11.90 -6.35
C MET A 285 -20.13 -11.70 -5.64
N ILE A 286 -19.85 -10.48 -5.19
CA ILE A 286 -18.63 -10.14 -4.45
C ILE A 286 -18.57 -10.85 -3.10
N LEU A 287 -19.69 -10.91 -2.38
CA LEU A 287 -19.81 -11.66 -1.14
C LEU A 287 -19.45 -13.14 -1.35
N CYS A 288 -19.86 -13.77 -2.46
CA CYS A 288 -19.48 -15.15 -2.80
C CYS A 288 -17.97 -15.35 -2.97
N THR A 289 -17.19 -14.30 -3.18
CA THR A 289 -15.72 -14.39 -3.25
C THR A 289 -15.06 -14.31 -1.86
N TYR A 290 -15.81 -13.93 -0.82
CA TYR A 290 -15.27 -13.77 0.53
C TYR A 290 -15.26 -15.10 1.27
N PRO A 291 -14.11 -15.53 1.80
CA PRO A 291 -14.02 -16.74 2.60
C PRO A 291 -14.93 -16.66 3.84
N LEU A 292 -15.50 -17.80 4.23
CA LEU A 292 -16.39 -17.94 5.37
C LEU A 292 -15.70 -18.75 6.48
N ALA A 293 -15.54 -18.13 7.64
CA ALA A 293 -15.13 -18.79 8.87
C ALA A 293 -16.38 -19.34 9.57
N GLY A 294 -16.49 -20.67 9.70
CA GLY A 294 -17.61 -21.32 10.38
C GLY A 294 -18.82 -21.58 9.48
N ALA A 295 -20.00 -21.67 10.10
CA ALA A 295 -21.24 -22.02 9.43
C ALA A 295 -21.88 -20.82 8.70
N ALA A 296 -22.62 -21.10 7.63
CA ALA A 296 -23.42 -20.11 6.93
C ALA A 296 -24.46 -19.49 7.88
N ALA A 297 -24.51 -18.16 7.95
CA ALA A 297 -25.48 -17.44 8.78
C ALA A 297 -26.76 -17.07 8.01
N GLY A 298 -26.75 -17.25 6.68
CA GLY A 298 -27.90 -17.08 5.80
C GLY A 298 -27.65 -17.68 4.41
N PRO A 299 -28.66 -17.75 3.54
CA PRO A 299 -28.54 -18.32 2.19
C PRO A 299 -27.47 -17.67 1.31
N GLU A 300 -27.22 -16.37 1.51
CA GLU A 300 -26.18 -15.61 0.83
C GLU A 300 -24.76 -16.10 1.11
N ASP A 301 -24.56 -16.84 2.22
CA ASP A 301 -23.26 -17.41 2.57
C ASP A 301 -23.00 -18.76 1.88
N ALA A 302 -24.00 -19.37 1.24
CA ALA A 302 -23.88 -20.73 0.67
C ALA A 302 -22.86 -20.82 -0.49
N CYS A 303 -22.60 -19.72 -1.19
CA CYS A 303 -21.63 -19.64 -2.28
C CYS A 303 -20.20 -19.30 -1.80
N ARG A 304 -20.02 -18.98 -0.51
CA ARG A 304 -18.73 -18.50 0.02
C ARG A 304 -17.75 -19.66 0.20
N PRO A 305 -16.49 -19.52 -0.24
CA PRO A 305 -15.48 -20.56 -0.01
C PRO A 305 -15.16 -20.70 1.48
N ALA A 306 -14.79 -21.90 1.92
CA ALA A 306 -14.31 -22.10 3.28
C ALA A 306 -13.03 -21.30 3.53
N ALA A 307 -12.94 -20.60 4.66
CA ALA A 307 -11.73 -19.88 5.03
C ALA A 307 -10.60 -20.84 5.40
N GLY A 308 -9.40 -20.63 4.84
CA GLY A 308 -8.19 -21.29 5.33
C GLY A 308 -7.83 -20.80 6.74
N ILE A 309 -7.15 -21.65 7.52
CA ILE A 309 -6.82 -21.40 8.93
C ILE A 309 -6.05 -20.09 9.17
N ASN A 310 -5.26 -19.65 8.17
CA ASN A 310 -4.43 -18.45 8.25
C ASN A 310 -4.80 -17.38 7.22
N GLU A 311 -5.81 -17.61 6.40
CA GLU A 311 -6.24 -16.63 5.41
C GLU A 311 -7.05 -15.51 6.04
N TRP A 312 -7.32 -14.45 5.30
CA TRP A 312 -8.35 -13.49 5.69
C TRP A 312 -9.69 -14.20 5.90
N GLN A 313 -10.41 -13.88 6.98
CA GLN A 313 -11.63 -14.61 7.40
C GLN A 313 -12.94 -13.98 6.88
N GLY A 314 -12.85 -13.03 5.93
CA GLY A 314 -14.03 -12.45 5.31
C GLY A 314 -14.75 -11.40 6.16
N ALA A 315 -14.04 -10.65 7.00
CA ALA A 315 -14.65 -9.67 7.93
C ALA A 315 -15.52 -8.61 7.22
N ALA A 316 -15.20 -8.25 5.98
CA ALA A 316 -16.01 -7.33 5.17
C ALA A 316 -17.44 -7.84 4.90
N ALA A 317 -17.67 -9.16 4.95
CA ALA A 317 -19.00 -9.75 4.77
C ALA A 317 -20.00 -9.23 5.80
N ALA A 318 -19.59 -9.06 7.06
CA ALA A 318 -20.47 -8.57 8.11
C ALA A 318 -20.91 -7.13 7.86
N VAL A 319 -19.98 -6.28 7.40
CA VAL A 319 -20.28 -4.88 7.03
C VAL A 319 -21.21 -4.81 5.83
N LEU A 320 -20.92 -5.56 4.76
CA LEU A 320 -21.78 -5.65 3.57
C LEU A 320 -23.20 -6.11 3.96
N LYS A 321 -23.30 -7.18 4.76
CA LYS A 321 -24.58 -7.73 5.19
C LYS A 321 -25.36 -6.73 6.03
N ALA A 322 -24.72 -6.09 7.00
CA ALA A 322 -25.35 -5.09 7.84
C ALA A 322 -25.83 -3.86 7.06
N ALA A 323 -25.12 -3.44 6.02
CA ALA A 323 -25.56 -2.37 5.13
C ALA A 323 -26.87 -2.68 4.40
N TYR A 324 -27.21 -3.96 4.22
CA TYR A 324 -28.50 -4.43 3.68
C TYR A 324 -29.46 -4.98 4.75
N GLY A 325 -29.27 -4.63 6.01
CA GLY A 325 -30.17 -5.02 7.11
C GLY A 325 -29.84 -6.36 7.78
N GLY A 326 -28.69 -6.96 7.49
CA GLY A 326 -28.16 -8.16 8.15
C GLY A 326 -28.19 -9.42 7.28
N ASN A 327 -28.24 -10.58 7.93
CA ASN A 327 -28.30 -11.89 7.25
C ASN A 327 -29.52 -11.98 6.33
N GLY A 328 -29.37 -12.62 5.17
CA GLY A 328 -30.38 -12.67 4.12
C GLY A 328 -30.45 -11.42 3.23
N LEU A 329 -29.74 -10.33 3.59
CA LEU A 329 -29.76 -9.05 2.89
C LEU A 329 -31.20 -8.53 2.66
N PRO A 330 -32.04 -8.40 3.70
CA PRO A 330 -33.48 -8.16 3.57
C PRO A 330 -33.83 -6.82 2.91
N ASN A 331 -33.03 -5.78 3.10
CA ASN A 331 -33.33 -4.44 2.60
C ASN A 331 -33.08 -4.34 1.10
N ALA A 332 -34.02 -3.75 0.35
CA ALA A 332 -33.85 -3.54 -1.09
C ALA A 332 -32.67 -2.62 -1.43
N GLY A 333 -32.49 -1.55 -0.65
CA GLY A 333 -31.41 -0.57 -0.78
C GLY A 333 -30.31 -0.72 0.27
N PHE A 334 -29.20 -0.04 0.00
CA PHE A 334 -28.05 0.09 0.89
C PHE A 334 -28.33 1.14 1.97
N SER A 335 -27.86 0.90 3.19
CA SER A 335 -27.98 1.84 4.30
C SER A 335 -26.83 2.85 4.32
N ASP A 336 -27.14 4.09 3.95
CA ASP A 336 -26.17 5.20 3.92
C ASP A 336 -25.69 5.60 5.32
N THR A 337 -26.44 5.24 6.37
CA THR A 337 -26.17 5.61 7.76
C THR A 337 -25.57 4.46 8.58
N TYR A 338 -25.13 3.38 7.93
CA TYR A 338 -24.55 2.25 8.65
C TYR A 338 -23.26 2.62 9.39
N VAL A 339 -23.21 2.27 10.68
CA VAL A 339 -22.03 2.35 11.54
C VAL A 339 -21.90 1.03 12.31
N PRO A 340 -20.73 0.38 12.36
CA PRO A 340 -20.55 -0.85 13.12
C PRO A 340 -20.84 -0.64 14.62
N SER A 341 -21.47 -1.63 15.25
CA SER A 341 -21.94 -1.55 16.65
C SER A 341 -20.82 -1.29 17.65
N ASP A 342 -19.61 -1.77 17.38
CA ASP A 342 -18.43 -1.51 18.22
C ASP A 342 -18.04 -0.02 18.23
N TRP A 343 -18.11 0.64 17.07
CA TRP A 343 -17.84 2.08 16.95
C TRP A 343 -18.91 2.92 17.65
N ILE A 344 -20.18 2.49 17.61
CA ILE A 344 -21.27 3.12 18.35
C ILE A 344 -21.03 2.97 19.86
N SER A 345 -20.77 1.74 20.32
CA SER A 345 -20.53 1.43 21.73
C SER A 345 -19.32 2.17 22.30
N ALA A 346 -18.28 2.39 21.48
CA ALA A 346 -17.11 3.19 21.84
C ALA A 346 -17.38 4.71 21.88
N GLY A 347 -18.55 5.18 21.49
CA GLY A 347 -18.87 6.61 21.39
C GLY A 347 -18.05 7.32 20.30
N ARG A 348 -17.82 6.64 19.17
CA ARG A 348 -16.93 7.10 18.08
C ARG A 348 -17.63 7.17 16.73
N THR A 349 -18.96 7.30 16.72
CA THR A 349 -19.80 7.43 15.52
C THR A 349 -19.35 8.56 14.59
N SER A 350 -19.05 9.76 15.12
CA SER A 350 -18.58 10.89 14.29
C SER A 350 -17.22 10.60 13.66
N LEU A 351 -16.25 10.10 14.44
CA LEU A 351 -14.94 9.73 13.90
C LEU A 351 -15.06 8.67 12.79
N TYR A 352 -15.97 7.70 12.95
CA TYR A 352 -16.23 6.71 11.93
C TYR A 352 -16.80 7.34 10.65
N ASN A 353 -17.91 8.07 10.77
CA ASN A 353 -18.64 8.62 9.62
C ASN A 353 -17.84 9.69 8.88
N ASP A 354 -17.14 10.54 9.64
CA ASP A 354 -16.43 11.68 9.08
C ASP A 354 -15.08 11.26 8.51
N VAL A 355 -14.40 10.28 9.11
CA VAL A 355 -13.01 9.92 8.73
C VAL A 355 -12.88 8.48 8.28
N ALA A 356 -13.12 7.51 9.17
CA ALA A 356 -12.72 6.12 8.90
C ALA A 356 -13.44 5.54 7.67
N LYS A 357 -14.75 5.77 7.58
CA LYS A 357 -15.60 5.37 6.44
C LYS A 357 -15.17 6.05 5.14
N GLN A 358 -14.87 7.34 5.20
CA GLN A 358 -14.60 8.17 4.02
C GLN A 358 -13.19 7.95 3.45
N ALA A 359 -12.19 7.76 4.31
CA ALA A 359 -10.79 7.85 3.91
C ALA A 359 -9.96 6.59 4.17
N CYS A 360 -10.40 5.69 5.06
CA CYS A 360 -9.61 4.53 5.47
C CYS A 360 -10.21 3.22 4.95
N MET A 361 -11.51 3.01 5.16
CA MET A 361 -12.12 1.69 5.02
C MET A 361 -12.20 1.19 3.59
N THR A 362 -12.20 2.07 2.58
CA THR A 362 -12.20 1.67 1.17
C THR A 362 -11.12 0.62 0.91
N CYS A 363 -9.88 0.84 1.34
CA CYS A 363 -8.82 -0.15 1.15
C CYS A 363 -8.67 -1.08 2.36
N HIS A 364 -8.81 -0.54 3.57
CA HIS A 364 -8.44 -1.26 4.79
C HIS A 364 -9.33 -2.47 5.06
N ILE A 365 -10.64 -2.42 4.81
CA ILE A 365 -11.57 -3.50 5.18
C ILE A 365 -11.26 -4.87 4.54
N LEU A 366 -10.50 -4.87 3.44
CA LEU A 366 -10.05 -6.07 2.72
C LEU A 366 -8.65 -6.54 3.13
N ARG A 367 -8.02 -5.87 4.10
CA ARG A 367 -6.67 -6.19 4.59
C ARG A 367 -6.73 -7.17 5.76
N GLY A 368 -5.58 -7.76 6.04
CA GLY A 368 -5.37 -8.65 7.18
C GLY A 368 -5.46 -10.13 6.83
N THR A 369 -5.28 -10.95 7.86
CA THR A 369 -5.31 -12.42 7.87
C THR A 369 -5.98 -12.88 9.15
N ASN A 370 -6.27 -14.18 9.32
CA ASN A 370 -6.79 -14.70 10.59
C ASN A 370 -5.86 -14.35 11.75
N ASN A 371 -4.56 -14.56 11.53
CA ASN A 371 -3.53 -14.30 12.53
C ASN A 371 -3.19 -12.81 12.70
N GLN A 372 -3.77 -11.94 11.88
CA GLN A 372 -3.60 -10.50 12.00
C GLN A 372 -4.70 -9.75 11.25
N SER A 373 -5.83 -9.53 11.92
CA SER A 373 -7.02 -8.91 11.31
C SER A 373 -7.15 -7.41 11.61
N ASP A 374 -6.30 -6.85 12.47
CA ASP A 374 -6.52 -5.50 13.01
C ASP A 374 -6.42 -4.38 11.97
N LEU A 375 -5.73 -4.62 10.85
CA LEU A 375 -5.59 -3.64 9.78
C LEU A 375 -6.91 -3.41 9.00
N ASP A 376 -7.95 -4.20 9.26
CA ASP A 376 -9.25 -4.07 8.61
C ASP A 376 -10.13 -2.93 9.16
N PHE A 377 -9.79 -2.42 10.36
CA PHE A 377 -10.49 -1.33 11.06
C PHE A 377 -12.00 -1.55 11.26
N THR A 378 -12.46 -2.80 11.20
CA THR A 378 -13.88 -3.15 11.38
C THR A 378 -14.41 -2.83 12.78
N SER A 379 -13.51 -2.64 13.76
CA SER A 379 -13.82 -2.19 15.12
C SER A 379 -12.98 -0.96 15.51
N TYR A 380 -13.45 -0.18 16.47
CA TYR A 380 -12.73 0.98 16.98
C TYR A 380 -11.45 0.55 17.71
N ALA A 381 -11.46 -0.57 18.42
CA ALA A 381 -10.25 -1.10 19.07
C ALA A 381 -9.14 -1.37 18.04
N LYS A 382 -9.50 -1.97 16.89
CA LYS A 382 -8.57 -2.21 15.77
C LYS A 382 -8.04 -0.91 15.17
N PHE A 383 -8.91 0.08 14.95
CA PHE A 383 -8.51 1.38 14.43
C PHE A 383 -7.59 2.15 15.39
N SER A 384 -7.99 2.25 16.66
CA SER A 384 -7.24 2.96 17.71
C SER A 384 -5.91 2.30 18.04
N GLY A 385 -5.82 0.97 17.95
CA GLY A 385 -4.57 0.22 18.07
C GLY A 385 -3.51 0.55 17.02
N TYR A 386 -3.87 1.25 15.94
CA TYR A 386 -2.95 1.75 14.90
C TYR A 386 -2.73 3.26 14.98
N SER A 387 -3.09 3.92 16.08
CA SER A 387 -3.01 5.38 16.21
C SER A 387 -1.62 5.97 15.93
N ASP A 388 -0.56 5.28 16.37
CA ASP A 388 0.84 5.65 16.11
C ASP A 388 1.15 5.65 14.61
N ARG A 389 0.72 4.60 13.91
CA ARG A 389 0.89 4.44 12.46
C ARG A 389 0.01 5.37 11.67
N ILE A 390 -1.23 5.60 12.11
CA ILE A 390 -2.13 6.58 11.52
C ILE A 390 -1.48 7.96 11.58
N LYS A 391 -0.95 8.37 12.74
CA LYS A 391 -0.19 9.61 12.89
C LYS A 391 1.00 9.64 11.93
N ALA A 392 1.84 8.61 11.94
CA ALA A 392 3.03 8.55 11.10
C ALA A 392 2.72 8.59 9.60
N HIS A 393 1.71 7.86 9.13
CA HIS A 393 1.42 7.76 7.70
C HIS A 393 0.58 8.93 7.17
N VAL A 394 -0.37 9.43 7.96
CA VAL A 394 -1.24 10.54 7.55
C VAL A 394 -0.55 11.87 7.79
N TYR A 395 -0.14 12.16 9.03
CA TYR A 395 0.36 13.49 9.42
C TYR A 395 1.83 13.72 9.15
N ASP A 396 2.67 12.69 9.35
CA ASP A 396 4.12 12.86 9.19
C ASP A 396 4.53 12.63 7.74
N ARG A 397 4.21 11.45 7.19
CA ARG A 397 4.64 11.02 5.86
C ARG A 397 3.75 11.56 4.74
N GLY A 398 2.46 11.77 4.97
CA GLY A 398 1.51 12.13 3.90
C GLY A 398 1.36 11.05 2.84
N ASN A 399 1.65 9.79 3.18
CA ASN A 399 1.53 8.64 2.28
C ASN A 399 0.25 7.83 2.52
N MET A 400 -0.64 8.33 3.38
CA MET A 400 -2.01 7.89 3.54
C MET A 400 -2.94 9.11 3.64
N PRO A 401 -4.18 9.04 3.12
CA PRO A 401 -4.77 7.95 2.32
C PRO A 401 -4.02 7.65 1.02
N LEU A 402 -4.00 6.38 0.58
CA LEU A 402 -3.16 5.91 -0.54
C LEU A 402 -3.71 6.25 -1.93
N ALA A 403 -4.99 6.64 -2.02
CA ALA A 403 -5.60 7.19 -3.23
C ALA A 403 -5.49 8.71 -3.23
N LYS A 404 -4.98 9.30 -4.32
CA LYS A 404 -4.73 10.74 -4.41
C LYS A 404 -5.98 11.59 -4.14
N ILE A 405 -7.11 11.26 -4.78
CA ILE A 405 -8.37 12.03 -4.61
C ILE A 405 -8.84 12.01 -3.16
N VAL A 406 -8.76 10.83 -2.52
CA VAL A 406 -9.12 10.68 -1.11
C VAL A 406 -8.17 11.48 -0.22
N SER A 407 -6.87 11.49 -0.53
CA SER A 407 -5.88 12.30 0.19
C SER A 407 -6.15 13.80 0.05
N ASP A 408 -6.37 14.29 -1.17
CA ASP A 408 -6.70 15.71 -1.41
C ASP A 408 -7.98 16.11 -0.67
N ARG A 409 -9.03 15.28 -0.77
CA ARG A 409 -10.30 15.50 -0.05
C ARG A 409 -10.12 15.47 1.46
N PHE A 410 -9.31 14.55 1.99
CA PHE A 410 -9.00 14.45 3.42
C PHE A 410 -8.41 15.75 3.96
N TRP A 411 -7.45 16.33 3.23
CA TRP A 411 -6.76 17.56 3.63
C TRP A 411 -7.53 18.85 3.32
N ALA A 412 -8.48 18.81 2.38
CA ALA A 412 -9.32 19.95 2.00
C ALA A 412 -10.60 20.09 2.84
N THR A 413 -10.92 19.11 3.70
CA THR A 413 -12.15 19.07 4.49
C THR A 413 -11.86 18.97 6.00
N SER A 414 -12.91 18.89 6.81
CA SER A 414 -12.79 18.73 8.27
C SER A 414 -12.22 17.38 8.70
N MET A 415 -12.04 16.41 7.79
CA MET A 415 -11.53 15.06 8.13
C MET A 415 -10.19 15.11 8.85
N ALA A 416 -9.26 15.94 8.36
CA ALA A 416 -7.98 16.15 9.01
C ALA A 416 -8.17 16.70 10.43
N GLU A 417 -8.96 17.76 10.61
CA GLU A 417 -9.20 18.33 11.93
C GLU A 417 -9.84 17.33 12.91
N THR A 418 -10.81 16.53 12.46
CA THR A 418 -11.46 15.48 13.27
C THR A 418 -10.48 14.40 13.69
N LEU A 419 -9.66 13.88 12.76
CA LEU A 419 -8.67 12.86 13.06
C LEU A 419 -7.56 13.39 13.97
N GLY A 420 -7.10 14.61 13.72
CA GLY A 420 -6.05 15.26 14.50
C GLY A 420 -6.52 15.51 15.94
N SER A 421 -7.73 16.03 16.12
CA SER A 421 -8.30 16.22 17.46
C SER A 421 -8.40 14.89 18.22
N TRP A 422 -8.82 13.81 17.56
CA TRP A 422 -8.83 12.48 18.18
C TRP A 422 -7.43 12.00 18.57
N LEU A 423 -6.43 12.10 17.67
CA LEU A 423 -5.04 11.74 17.98
C LEU A 423 -4.48 12.56 19.15
N GLN A 424 -4.84 13.84 19.24
CA GLN A 424 -4.45 14.69 20.35
C GLN A 424 -5.00 14.20 21.69
N THR A 425 -6.23 13.65 21.72
CA THR A 425 -6.79 13.02 22.93
C THR A 425 -6.01 11.79 23.40
N LEU A 426 -5.27 11.16 22.49
CA LEU A 426 -4.39 10.02 22.77
C LEU A 426 -2.95 10.45 23.12
N GLY A 427 -2.67 11.76 23.19
CA GLY A 427 -1.37 12.31 23.56
C GLY A 427 -0.40 12.48 22.39
N TYR A 428 -0.82 12.26 21.14
CA TYR A 428 0.05 12.48 19.99
C TYR A 428 0.21 13.97 19.67
N THR A 429 1.45 14.38 19.35
CA THR A 429 1.73 15.71 18.82
C THR A 429 1.32 15.79 17.36
N VAL A 430 0.17 16.42 17.09
CA VAL A 430 -0.40 16.67 15.75
C VAL A 430 -0.70 18.14 15.50
N ARG A 431 -0.32 19.03 16.43
CA ARG A 431 -0.42 20.48 16.28
C ARG A 431 0.93 21.13 16.58
N ASP A 432 1.16 22.29 15.99
CA ASP A 432 2.33 23.11 16.30
C ASP A 432 2.09 23.98 17.56
N GLY A 433 3.09 24.81 17.90
CA GLY A 433 3.02 25.72 19.05
C GLY A 433 1.95 26.82 18.92
N ALA A 434 1.43 27.07 17.71
CA ALA A 434 0.31 27.98 17.45
C ALA A 434 -1.04 27.26 17.42
N SER A 435 -1.09 25.98 17.81
CA SER A 435 -2.27 25.10 17.73
C SER A 435 -2.78 24.81 16.32
N ALA A 436 -2.01 25.16 15.28
CA ALA A 436 -2.34 24.77 13.91
C ALA A 436 -2.05 23.29 13.70
N LEU A 437 -2.90 22.62 12.92
CA LEU A 437 -2.74 21.21 12.60
C LEU A 437 -1.46 20.99 11.79
N LEU A 438 -0.60 20.08 12.24
CA LEU A 438 0.58 19.68 11.50
C LEU A 438 0.17 19.03 10.18
N ARG A 439 0.93 19.29 9.12
CA ARG A 439 0.70 18.72 7.80
C ARG A 439 1.96 18.05 7.26
N PRO A 440 1.83 17.09 6.33
CA PRO A 440 2.92 16.63 5.50
C PRO A 440 3.61 17.81 4.78
N GLY A 441 4.89 17.68 4.48
CA GLY A 441 5.71 18.75 3.88
C GLY A 441 6.65 19.46 4.86
N ARG A 442 6.49 19.25 6.16
CA ARG A 442 7.41 19.78 7.20
C ARG A 442 8.60 18.83 7.41
N PRO A 443 9.81 19.33 7.68
CA PRO A 443 10.96 18.48 7.92
C PRO A 443 10.77 17.63 9.18
N ILE A 444 11.02 16.33 9.05
CA ILE A 444 11.00 15.38 10.16
C ILE A 444 12.32 14.63 10.14
N ALA A 445 13.11 14.80 11.20
CA ALA A 445 14.35 14.08 11.38
C ALA A 445 14.08 12.62 11.73
N ASP A 446 14.73 11.71 11.01
CA ASP A 446 14.81 10.29 11.32
C ASP A 446 16.28 9.86 11.22
N PRO A 447 16.96 9.68 12.36
CA PRO A 447 18.35 9.24 12.39
C PRO A 447 18.51 7.72 12.28
N GLY A 448 17.41 6.98 12.09
CA GLY A 448 17.36 5.54 12.17
C GLY A 448 17.21 5.02 13.61
N PRO A 449 17.11 3.69 13.79
CA PRO A 449 16.85 3.08 15.08
C PRO A 449 18.10 2.96 15.97
N ASN A 450 17.86 2.98 17.28
CA ASN A 450 18.86 2.73 18.31
C ASN A 450 19.46 1.33 18.18
N ARG A 451 20.79 1.24 18.24
CA ARG A 451 21.52 0.01 17.88
C ARG A 451 22.88 -0.11 18.56
N THR A 452 23.43 -1.31 18.51
CA THR A 452 24.79 -1.61 18.95
C THR A 452 25.77 -1.50 17.79
N VAL A 453 26.97 -0.99 18.07
CA VAL A 453 28.05 -0.81 17.09
C VAL A 453 29.40 -1.17 17.72
N ARG A 454 30.41 -1.41 16.89
CA ARG A 454 31.80 -1.63 17.30
C ARG A 454 32.64 -0.36 17.21
N PHE A 455 33.91 -0.45 17.63
CA PHE A 455 34.90 0.58 17.30
C PHE A 455 35.09 0.70 15.79
N GLY A 456 35.56 1.88 15.38
CA GLY A 456 35.73 2.23 13.97
C GLY A 456 34.56 3.05 13.42
N PRO A 457 34.63 3.42 12.13
CA PRO A 457 33.63 4.26 11.49
C PRO A 457 32.31 3.50 11.30
N THR A 458 31.25 4.02 11.91
CA THR A 458 29.86 3.63 11.65
C THR A 458 29.20 4.69 10.78
N THR A 459 28.70 4.29 9.61
CA THR A 459 27.88 5.17 8.78
C THR A 459 26.49 5.33 9.41
N LEU A 460 26.10 6.57 9.68
CA LEU A 460 24.72 6.92 10.05
C LEU A 460 23.94 7.26 8.79
N SER A 461 22.61 7.30 8.89
CA SER A 461 21.78 7.69 7.76
C SER A 461 20.65 8.60 8.22
N ALA A 462 20.49 9.72 7.52
CA ALA A 462 19.32 10.59 7.58
C ALA A 462 18.33 10.27 6.44
N SER A 463 18.53 9.19 5.68
CA SER A 463 17.70 8.85 4.51
C SER A 463 16.24 8.57 4.83
N GLY A 464 15.93 8.25 6.10
CA GLY A 464 14.54 8.13 6.58
C GLY A 464 13.87 9.48 6.86
N SER A 465 14.65 10.57 6.92
CA SER A 465 14.13 11.90 7.22
C SER A 465 13.20 12.37 6.11
N LEU A 466 12.09 12.99 6.49
CA LEU A 466 11.04 13.41 5.57
C LEU A 466 11.16 14.90 5.30
N TYR A 467 10.87 15.31 4.07
CA TYR A 467 10.76 16.72 3.66
C TYR A 467 11.96 17.57 4.09
N ALA A 468 13.16 17.04 3.92
CA ALA A 468 14.40 17.69 4.33
C ALA A 468 15.40 17.73 3.17
N SER A 469 16.18 18.80 3.11
CA SER A 469 17.26 19.03 2.14
C SER A 469 18.61 19.28 2.80
N SER A 470 18.63 19.46 4.13
CA SER A 470 19.85 19.67 4.93
C SER A 470 19.73 19.01 6.29
N TYR A 471 20.88 18.65 6.87
CA TYR A 471 20.98 17.85 8.08
C TYR A 471 22.01 18.46 9.03
N SER A 472 21.79 18.30 10.33
CA SER A 472 22.73 18.70 11.36
C SER A 472 22.79 17.61 12.42
N TRP A 473 23.92 16.90 12.45
CA TRP A 473 24.22 15.87 13.42
C TRP A 473 25.11 16.40 14.54
N SER A 474 24.79 16.05 15.77
CA SER A 474 25.59 16.38 16.96
C SER A 474 25.65 15.21 17.93
N ILE A 475 26.71 15.17 18.75
CA ILE A 475 26.80 14.25 19.88
C ILE A 475 26.34 15.03 21.12
N THR A 476 25.28 14.57 21.78
CA THR A 476 24.71 15.21 22.97
C THR A 476 25.24 14.60 24.26
N SER A 477 25.68 13.34 24.22
CA SER A 477 26.33 12.66 25.36
C SER A 477 27.25 11.54 24.86
N ASN A 478 28.44 11.41 25.45
CA ASN A 478 29.35 10.29 25.21
C ASN A 478 30.26 10.02 26.44
N PRO A 479 30.86 8.82 26.55
CA PRO A 479 31.83 8.52 27.60
C PRO A 479 33.13 9.30 27.37
N GLY A 480 33.46 10.22 28.27
CA GLY A 480 34.77 10.88 28.29
C GLY A 480 35.16 11.62 27.00
N ASN A 481 34.20 12.15 26.23
CA ASN A 481 34.43 12.78 24.93
C ASN A 481 35.08 11.84 23.89
N ALA A 482 34.86 10.54 24.00
CA ALA A 482 35.48 9.52 23.15
C ALA A 482 34.78 9.30 21.79
N GLY A 483 33.90 10.21 21.36
CA GLY A 483 33.14 10.09 20.11
C GLY A 483 33.32 11.29 19.20
N SER A 484 33.37 11.07 17.88
CA SER A 484 33.44 12.14 16.88
C SER A 484 32.56 11.87 15.66
N LEU A 485 32.18 12.94 14.97
CA LEU A 485 31.42 12.89 13.71
C LEU A 485 32.24 13.51 12.59
N THR A 486 32.27 12.83 11.45
CA THR A 486 32.80 13.36 10.19
C THR A 486 31.65 13.65 9.24
N ASN A 487 31.74 14.75 8.51
CA ASN A 487 30.66 15.28 7.66
C ASN A 487 29.29 15.39 8.37
N PRO A 488 29.19 16.02 9.56
CA PRO A 488 27.96 16.07 10.35
C PRO A 488 26.81 16.84 9.69
N ALA A 489 27.03 17.49 8.55
CA ALA A 489 25.97 18.13 7.76
C ALA A 489 25.42 17.27 6.62
N SER A 490 26.01 16.08 6.39
CA SER A 490 25.63 15.19 5.30
C SER A 490 24.47 14.25 5.67
N ALA A 491 23.82 13.66 4.66
CA ALA A 491 22.82 12.62 4.87
C ALA A 491 23.42 11.32 5.44
N THR A 492 24.72 11.10 5.27
CA THR A 492 25.42 9.87 5.67
C THR A 492 26.74 10.20 6.40
N PRO A 493 26.69 10.82 7.59
CA PRO A 493 27.91 11.11 8.35
C PRO A 493 28.52 9.82 8.87
N ALA A 494 29.82 9.84 9.17
CA ALA A 494 30.47 8.73 9.86
C ALA A 494 30.73 9.10 11.33
N PHE A 495 30.19 8.27 12.22
CA PHE A 495 30.45 8.29 13.65
C PHE A 495 31.64 7.38 13.98
N THR A 496 32.53 7.84 14.84
CA THR A 496 33.62 7.02 15.39
C THR A 496 33.62 7.11 16.89
N ALA A 497 33.96 6.01 17.56
CA ALA A 497 34.10 5.93 19.00
C ALA A 497 35.37 5.15 19.38
N SER A 498 36.05 5.59 20.44
CA SER A 498 37.25 4.94 20.98
C SER A 498 37.08 4.35 22.38
N ALA A 499 35.88 4.43 22.95
CA ALA A 499 35.56 3.83 24.24
C ALA A 499 34.21 3.10 24.19
N ASN A 500 34.09 1.99 24.92
CA ASN A 500 32.81 1.32 25.11
C ASN A 500 31.87 2.21 25.93
N GLY A 501 30.56 2.09 25.67
CA GLY A 501 29.53 2.78 26.41
C GLY A 501 28.43 3.34 25.53
N THR A 502 27.54 4.13 26.13
CA THR A 502 26.37 4.70 25.47
C THR A 502 26.69 6.09 24.93
N TYR A 503 26.39 6.30 23.66
CA TYR A 503 26.51 7.57 22.95
C TYR A 503 25.12 8.00 22.52
N VAL A 504 24.76 9.24 22.85
CA VAL A 504 23.50 9.85 22.41
C VAL A 504 23.85 10.89 21.36
N LEU A 505 23.32 10.69 20.17
CA LEU A 505 23.44 11.58 19.03
C LEU A 505 22.08 12.24 18.78
N GLN A 506 22.12 13.37 18.09
CA GLN A 506 20.94 14.10 17.69
C GLN A 506 21.02 14.46 16.21
N LEU A 507 19.89 14.34 15.53
CA LEU A 507 19.69 14.82 14.17
C LEU A 507 18.62 15.92 14.18
N ILE A 508 18.93 17.04 13.54
CA ILE A 508 17.97 18.07 13.14
C ILE A 508 17.97 18.11 11.63
N ALA A 509 16.79 18.03 11.03
CA ALA A 509 16.59 18.10 9.58
C ALA A 509 15.95 19.44 9.21
N SER A 510 16.24 19.98 8.03
CA SER A 510 15.66 21.23 7.56
C SER A 510 15.38 21.20 6.05
N ASN A 511 14.33 21.89 5.64
CA ASN A 511 13.99 22.16 4.24
C ASN A 511 14.45 23.56 3.76
N GLY A 512 15.26 24.26 4.55
CA GLY A 512 15.74 25.62 4.27
C GLY A 512 14.87 26.73 4.85
N THR A 513 13.60 26.46 5.18
CA THR A 513 12.69 27.45 5.80
C THR A 513 12.36 27.12 7.25
N THR A 514 12.28 25.83 7.58
CA THR A 514 11.88 25.32 8.89
C THR A 514 12.85 24.23 9.33
N GLN A 515 13.00 24.05 10.64
CA GLN A 515 13.76 22.96 11.22
C GLN A 515 12.81 21.95 11.87
N SER A 516 13.18 20.68 11.85
CA SER A 516 12.47 19.64 12.58
C SER A 516 12.66 19.83 14.08
N THR A 517 11.77 19.23 14.88
CA THR A 517 12.15 18.89 16.26
C THR A 517 13.38 17.97 16.24
N PRO A 518 14.31 18.08 17.21
CA PRO A 518 15.46 17.20 17.23
C PRO A 518 15.06 15.74 17.47
N ALA A 519 15.62 14.82 16.68
CA ALA A 519 15.45 13.38 16.85
C ALA A 519 16.71 12.78 17.47
N SER A 520 16.54 11.88 18.44
CA SER A 520 17.64 11.25 19.17
C SER A 520 18.00 9.88 18.57
N LEU A 521 19.29 9.56 18.57
CA LEU A 521 19.83 8.24 18.23
C LEU A 521 20.77 7.77 19.35
N THR A 522 20.44 6.65 19.96
CA THR A 522 21.30 6.00 20.96
C THR A 522 22.11 4.89 20.31
N LEU A 523 23.43 5.03 20.37
CA LEU A 523 24.40 4.02 19.96
C LEU A 523 25.07 3.43 21.18
N VAL A 524 25.02 2.10 21.32
CA VAL A 524 25.79 1.40 22.35
C VAL A 524 27.03 0.81 21.70
N VAL A 525 28.18 1.39 22.01
CA VAL A 525 29.48 0.96 21.49
C VAL A 525 30.00 -0.17 22.36
N ASN A 526 30.18 -1.34 21.75
CA ASN A 526 30.77 -2.50 22.37
C ASN A 526 31.77 -3.15 21.42
N ASN A 527 33.07 -2.94 21.64
CA ASN A 527 34.12 -3.51 20.81
C ASN A 527 34.19 -5.04 20.85
N ALA A 528 33.60 -5.67 21.88
CA ALA A 528 33.52 -7.13 21.99
C ALA A 528 32.25 -7.72 21.34
N LEU A 529 31.38 -6.89 20.74
CA LEU A 529 30.15 -7.34 20.07
C LEU A 529 30.47 -8.43 19.03
N THR A 530 29.74 -9.54 19.02
CA THR A 530 29.97 -10.65 18.08
C THR A 530 28.64 -11.17 17.55
N PRO A 531 28.47 -11.34 16.22
CA PRO A 531 29.40 -10.96 15.15
C PRO A 531 29.57 -9.44 15.01
N ASP A 532 30.59 -9.01 14.25
CA ASP A 532 30.72 -7.61 13.84
C ASP A 532 29.49 -7.22 12.99
N PRO A 533 28.82 -6.08 13.25
CA PRO A 533 27.67 -5.64 12.45
C PRO A 533 27.90 -5.72 10.94
N SER A 534 29.08 -5.29 10.46
CA SER A 534 29.43 -5.29 9.04
C SER A 534 29.65 -6.69 8.45
N ALA A 535 29.89 -7.68 9.30
CA ALA A 535 30.11 -9.07 8.93
C ALA A 535 28.83 -9.92 8.94
N ILE A 536 27.71 -9.39 9.46
CA ILE A 536 26.45 -10.14 9.51
C ILE A 536 25.97 -10.47 8.09
N ARG A 537 25.61 -11.74 7.86
CA ARG A 537 25.05 -12.25 6.60
C ARG A 537 23.75 -13.01 6.86
N PHE A 538 23.07 -13.44 5.81
CA PHE A 538 21.83 -14.21 5.96
C PHE A 538 22.06 -15.52 6.70
N ALA A 539 23.26 -16.11 6.63
CA ALA A 539 23.60 -17.30 7.42
C ALA A 539 23.36 -17.10 8.94
N ASP A 540 23.74 -15.95 9.51
CA ASP A 540 23.53 -15.63 10.93
C ASP A 540 22.04 -15.52 11.27
N ILE A 541 21.28 -14.87 10.38
CA ILE A 541 19.83 -14.69 10.49
C ILE A 541 19.12 -16.04 10.40
N LYS A 542 19.52 -16.86 9.43
CA LYS A 542 19.01 -18.22 9.23
C LYS A 542 19.23 -19.07 10.48
N THR A 543 20.40 -18.99 11.14
CA THR A 543 20.66 -19.69 12.40
C THR A 543 19.64 -19.34 13.49
N VAL A 544 19.28 -18.06 13.65
CA VAL A 544 18.24 -17.66 14.61
C VAL A 544 16.87 -18.16 14.19
N LEU A 545 16.50 -18.01 12.91
CA LEU A 545 15.20 -18.45 12.39
C LEU A 545 15.00 -19.97 12.47
N GLN A 546 16.09 -20.74 12.38
CA GLN A 546 16.08 -22.20 12.46
C GLN A 546 16.25 -22.73 13.89
N ASN A 547 16.34 -21.86 14.89
CA ASN A 547 16.52 -22.30 16.27
C ASN A 547 15.29 -23.14 16.72
N PRO A 548 15.51 -24.41 17.14
CA PRO A 548 14.45 -25.38 17.44
C PRO A 548 13.52 -24.98 18.59
N VAL A 549 13.93 -24.04 19.43
CA VAL A 549 13.19 -23.64 20.64
C VAL A 549 12.17 -22.52 20.37
N THR A 550 12.24 -21.84 19.22
CA THR A 550 11.52 -20.57 19.03
C THR A 550 10.63 -20.55 17.78
N CYS A 551 11.21 -20.44 16.58
CA CYS A 551 10.45 -20.13 15.38
C CYS A 551 9.96 -21.37 14.63
N VAL A 552 10.76 -22.43 14.57
CA VAL A 552 10.47 -23.61 13.73
C VAL A 552 9.30 -24.46 14.23
N THR A 553 8.87 -24.30 15.48
CA THR A 553 7.63 -24.95 15.99
C THR A 553 6.41 -24.62 15.12
N CYS A 554 6.35 -23.41 14.56
CA CYS A 554 5.28 -22.97 13.66
C CYS A 554 5.76 -22.77 12.22
N HIS A 555 7.07 -22.76 11.98
CA HIS A 555 7.70 -22.42 10.71
C HIS A 555 8.36 -23.61 9.96
N THR A 556 7.87 -24.85 10.13
CA THR A 556 8.34 -26.05 9.40
C THR A 556 7.24 -26.74 8.61
N PRO A 557 7.55 -27.53 7.56
CA PRO A 557 6.63 -28.49 6.96
C PRO A 557 6.51 -29.83 7.72
N PRO A 558 5.37 -30.55 7.56
CA PRO A 558 4.10 -29.92 7.28
C PRO A 558 3.86 -28.96 8.45
N GLY A 559 3.47 -27.71 8.18
CA GLY A 559 3.05 -26.79 9.25
C GLY A 559 2.17 -27.56 10.21
N THR A 560 2.30 -27.37 11.53
CA THR A 560 1.42 -28.08 12.45
C THR A 560 -0.02 -27.87 11.98
N ALA A 561 -0.89 -28.89 12.08
CA ALA A 561 -2.25 -28.81 11.52
C ALA A 561 -3.03 -27.55 11.98
N ALA A 562 -2.57 -26.89 13.06
CA ALA A 562 -3.08 -25.64 13.59
C ALA A 562 -2.55 -24.34 12.91
N ILE A 563 -1.41 -24.32 12.22
CA ILE A 563 -0.83 -23.10 11.62
C ILE A 563 -0.05 -23.40 10.33
N LYS A 564 -0.37 -22.69 9.25
CA LYS A 564 0.42 -22.64 8.00
C LYS A 564 1.11 -21.27 7.78
N PRO A 565 2.38 -21.09 8.18
CA PRO A 565 3.07 -19.80 8.13
C PRO A 565 3.24 -19.29 6.68
N PRO A 566 3.46 -17.98 6.49
CA PRO A 566 3.73 -17.42 5.16
C PRO A 566 5.12 -17.75 4.62
N ILE A 567 6.05 -18.21 5.47
CA ILE A 567 7.41 -18.63 5.12
C ILE A 567 7.76 -19.83 6.00
N PHE A 568 8.37 -20.87 5.42
CA PHE A 568 9.01 -21.94 6.17
C PHE A 568 10.49 -21.63 6.37
N TYR A 569 11.00 -21.81 7.58
CA TYR A 569 12.42 -21.56 7.91
C TYR A 569 13.28 -22.82 7.82
N SER A 570 12.67 -24.00 7.73
CA SER A 570 13.40 -25.25 7.48
C SER A 570 14.05 -25.29 6.10
N ASP A 571 15.10 -26.10 5.98
CA ASP A 571 15.73 -26.43 4.69
C ASP A 571 14.84 -27.39 3.92
N ILE A 572 14.20 -26.88 2.87
CA ILE A 572 13.22 -27.57 2.04
C ILE A 572 13.52 -27.27 0.58
N ASP A 573 13.07 -28.16 -0.29
CA ASP A 573 13.11 -28.00 -1.73
C ASP A 573 12.08 -26.92 -2.14
N ARG A 574 12.56 -25.69 -2.39
CA ARG A 574 11.75 -24.52 -2.71
C ARG A 574 11.56 -24.36 -4.22
N ASN A 575 12.53 -24.81 -5.01
CA ASN A 575 12.48 -24.72 -6.46
C ASN A 575 11.80 -25.95 -7.10
N GLY A 576 11.59 -27.02 -6.35
CA GLY A 576 10.90 -28.24 -6.78
C GLY A 576 11.78 -29.17 -7.63
N ASP A 577 13.10 -29.07 -7.53
CA ASP A 577 14.04 -29.88 -8.33
C ASP A 577 14.37 -31.25 -7.69
N GLY A 578 13.83 -31.52 -6.50
CA GLY A 578 14.04 -32.74 -5.72
C GLY A 578 15.29 -32.73 -4.84
N ILE A 579 16.05 -31.63 -4.79
CA ILE A 579 17.35 -31.54 -4.10
C ILE A 579 17.45 -30.25 -3.27
N VAL A 580 17.56 -30.40 -1.94
CA VAL A 580 17.82 -29.25 -1.06
C VAL A 580 19.29 -28.81 -1.16
N ASN A 581 19.52 -27.62 -1.72
CA ASN A 581 20.86 -27.10 -2.01
C ASN A 581 21.00 -25.57 -1.79
N ALA A 582 22.10 -24.98 -2.28
CA ALA A 582 22.37 -23.55 -2.14
C ALA A 582 21.31 -22.66 -2.84
N THR A 583 20.69 -23.16 -3.91
CA THR A 583 19.57 -22.51 -4.59
C THR A 583 18.42 -22.31 -3.62
N ASP A 584 18.04 -23.33 -2.85
CA ASP A 584 16.97 -23.22 -1.85
C ASP A 584 17.30 -22.24 -0.72
N THR A 585 18.58 -22.17 -0.35
CA THR A 585 19.03 -21.18 0.63
C THR A 585 18.87 -19.76 0.08
N SER A 586 19.18 -19.53 -1.20
CA SER A 586 18.98 -18.23 -1.84
C SER A 586 17.50 -17.87 -2.01
N TRP A 587 16.66 -18.88 -2.25
CA TRP A 587 15.21 -18.71 -2.25
C TRP A 587 14.68 -18.32 -0.86
N MET A 588 15.14 -19.01 0.20
CA MET A 588 14.81 -18.65 1.57
C MET A 588 15.27 -17.24 1.92
N TYR A 589 16.47 -16.85 1.49
CA TYR A 589 16.98 -15.49 1.64
C TYR A 589 16.04 -14.46 1.01
N LYS A 590 15.61 -14.67 -0.23
CA LYS A 590 14.66 -13.77 -0.91
C LYS A 590 13.32 -13.67 -0.19
N GLU A 591 12.77 -14.80 0.26
CA GLU A 591 11.52 -14.82 1.03
C GLU A 591 11.66 -14.02 2.35
N VAL A 592 12.74 -14.23 3.10
CA VAL A 592 13.01 -13.55 4.37
C VAL A 592 13.29 -12.07 4.15
N ARG A 593 14.17 -11.71 3.20
CA ARG A 593 14.44 -10.31 2.84
C ARG A 593 13.17 -9.59 2.41
N GLY A 594 12.25 -10.29 1.73
CA GLY A 594 10.91 -9.79 1.39
C GLY A 594 10.04 -9.35 2.58
N ARG A 595 10.45 -9.66 3.81
CA ARG A 595 9.80 -9.24 5.07
C ARG A 595 10.51 -8.06 5.72
N VAL A 596 11.51 -7.47 5.06
CA VAL A 596 12.13 -6.22 5.48
C VAL A 596 11.34 -5.05 4.92
N ASN A 597 11.18 -4.01 5.72
CA ASN A 597 10.67 -2.72 5.30
C ASN A 597 11.81 -1.70 5.24
N PHE A 598 12.34 -1.47 4.04
CA PHE A 598 13.46 -0.55 3.86
C PHE A 598 13.08 0.93 3.97
N THR A 599 11.77 1.24 3.95
CA THR A 599 11.25 2.61 4.13
C THR A 599 10.83 2.90 5.58
N ASP A 600 10.87 1.89 6.45
CA ASP A 600 10.64 1.96 7.89
C ASP A 600 11.16 0.67 8.53
N ILE A 601 12.45 0.68 8.89
CA ILE A 601 13.17 -0.53 9.29
C ILE A 601 12.52 -1.20 10.51
N VAL A 602 12.17 -0.42 11.53
CA VAL A 602 11.54 -0.96 12.75
C VAL A 602 10.12 -1.48 12.50
N ALA A 603 9.47 -1.04 11.42
CA ALA A 603 8.19 -1.60 10.98
C ALA A 603 8.30 -2.97 10.30
N SER A 604 9.51 -3.48 10.04
CA SER A 604 9.73 -4.79 9.41
C SER A 604 9.04 -5.91 10.22
N PRO A 605 8.22 -6.76 9.59
CA PRO A 605 7.64 -7.94 10.25
C PRO A 605 8.65 -8.83 10.98
N LEU A 606 9.89 -8.94 10.46
CA LEU A 606 10.96 -9.73 11.10
C LEU A 606 11.43 -9.16 12.45
N LEU A 607 11.25 -7.86 12.69
CA LEU A 607 11.55 -7.22 13.96
C LEU A 607 10.31 -7.18 14.84
N ARG A 608 9.17 -6.75 14.29
CA ARG A 608 7.94 -6.56 15.07
C ARG A 608 7.37 -7.85 15.64
N LYS A 609 7.16 -8.86 14.79
CA LYS A 609 6.47 -10.08 15.17
C LYS A 609 7.11 -10.78 16.38
N PRO A 610 8.41 -11.10 16.35
CA PRO A 610 9.04 -11.74 17.49
C PRO A 610 9.16 -10.82 18.73
N SER A 611 9.04 -9.50 18.57
CA SER A 611 9.03 -8.51 19.65
C SER A 611 7.62 -8.21 20.18
N ASN A 612 6.77 -9.23 20.34
CA ASN A 612 5.41 -9.09 20.91
C ASN A 612 4.43 -8.23 20.07
N ASN A 613 4.77 -7.90 18.81
CA ASN A 613 3.88 -7.12 17.94
C ASN A 613 3.32 -8.00 16.81
N HIS A 614 2.08 -8.48 16.95
CA HIS A 614 1.36 -9.26 15.92
C HIS A 614 1.86 -10.71 15.70
N HIS A 615 2.23 -11.38 16.80
CA HIS A 615 2.58 -12.81 16.83
C HIS A 615 1.85 -13.52 18.00
N ASN A 616 0.52 -13.36 18.05
CA ASN A 616 -0.33 -13.80 19.18
C ASN A 616 0.11 -13.22 20.55
N GLY A 617 0.72 -12.03 20.54
CA GLY A 617 1.27 -11.42 21.75
C GLY A 617 2.48 -12.16 22.34
N LEU A 618 3.15 -13.00 21.54
CA LEU A 618 4.34 -13.73 21.99
C LEU A 618 5.60 -12.88 21.83
N LEU A 619 6.39 -12.83 22.89
CA LEU A 619 7.75 -12.29 22.89
C LEU A 619 8.75 -13.45 22.75
N GLN A 620 9.53 -13.44 21.68
CA GLN A 620 10.58 -14.42 21.45
C GLN A 620 11.86 -14.04 22.22
N THR A 621 12.59 -15.05 22.70
CA THR A 621 13.87 -14.85 23.38
C THR A 621 14.84 -14.06 22.50
N GLY A 622 15.46 -13.03 23.07
CA GLY A 622 16.39 -12.17 22.34
C GLY A 622 15.71 -11.10 21.48
N PHE A 623 14.38 -10.97 21.50
CA PHE A 623 13.63 -9.97 20.73
C PHE A 623 12.93 -8.90 21.58
N ASP A 624 13.28 -8.72 22.85
CA ASP A 624 12.64 -7.69 23.67
C ASP A 624 13.11 -6.27 23.29
N ALA A 625 12.40 -5.66 22.35
CA ALA A 625 12.69 -4.32 21.84
C ALA A 625 12.42 -3.20 22.87
N SER A 626 11.86 -3.51 24.06
CA SER A 626 11.72 -2.53 25.14
C SER A 626 13.03 -2.30 25.91
N LEU A 627 13.98 -3.23 25.80
CA LEU A 627 15.29 -3.16 26.46
C LEU A 627 16.27 -2.25 25.69
N ALA A 628 17.26 -1.71 26.41
CA ALA A 628 18.29 -0.84 25.83
C ALA A 628 19.26 -1.61 24.91
N PRO A 629 19.77 -1.01 23.80
CA PRO A 629 20.65 -1.70 22.85
C PRO A 629 21.82 -2.42 23.51
N GLY A 630 22.07 -3.66 23.11
CA GLY A 630 23.14 -4.50 23.67
C GLY A 630 22.75 -5.29 24.92
N ASP A 631 21.51 -5.15 25.42
CA ASP A 631 20.98 -6.07 26.42
C ASP A 631 20.83 -7.49 25.84
N ALA A 632 21.13 -8.50 26.65
CA ALA A 632 21.03 -9.91 26.25
C ALA A 632 19.60 -10.31 25.83
N GLY A 633 18.57 -9.70 26.43
CA GLY A 633 17.16 -9.93 26.11
C GLY A 633 16.74 -9.42 24.72
N ARG A 634 17.57 -8.60 24.06
CA ARG A 634 17.35 -8.08 22.70
C ARG A 634 18.43 -8.45 21.68
N ALA A 635 19.33 -9.38 22.01
CA ALA A 635 20.48 -9.70 21.17
C ALA A 635 20.10 -10.14 19.74
N ASN A 636 19.03 -10.93 19.57
CA ASN A 636 18.54 -11.35 18.25
C ASN A 636 17.91 -10.18 17.49
N TYR A 637 17.18 -9.30 18.18
CA TYR A 637 16.66 -8.07 17.58
C TYR A 637 17.81 -7.20 17.03
N ASP A 638 18.88 -7.02 17.80
CA ASP A 638 20.05 -6.23 17.40
C ASP A 638 20.80 -6.86 16.22
N LEU A 639 20.91 -8.20 16.20
CA LEU A 639 21.48 -8.93 15.06
C LEU A 639 20.68 -8.67 13.78
N PHE A 640 19.35 -8.84 13.82
CA PHE A 640 18.48 -8.62 12.67
C PHE A 640 18.47 -7.15 12.25
N LEU A 641 18.44 -6.24 13.22
CA LEU A 641 18.43 -4.82 12.95
C LEU A 641 19.72 -4.39 12.25
N ASN A 642 20.89 -4.81 12.75
CA ASN A 642 22.16 -4.50 12.11
C ASN A 642 22.31 -5.16 10.73
N TRP A 643 21.81 -6.38 10.54
CA TRP A 643 21.74 -7.01 9.23
C TRP A 643 20.93 -6.17 8.23
N ILE A 644 19.73 -5.72 8.63
CA ILE A 644 18.86 -4.89 7.79
C ILE A 644 19.53 -3.55 7.46
N LEU A 645 20.15 -2.90 8.45
CA LEU A 645 20.84 -1.62 8.28
C LEU A 645 22.03 -1.69 7.33
N ASN A 646 22.65 -2.88 7.20
CA ASN A 646 23.72 -3.14 6.23
C ASN A 646 23.19 -3.61 4.86
N GLY A 647 21.90 -3.42 4.58
CA GLY A 647 21.27 -3.76 3.30
C GLY A 647 20.72 -5.18 3.22
N ALA A 648 20.69 -5.89 4.36
CA ALA A 648 20.30 -7.30 4.45
C ALA A 648 21.08 -8.20 3.47
N PRO A 649 22.43 -8.24 3.54
CA PRO A 649 23.25 -9.03 2.63
C PRO A 649 22.99 -10.54 2.81
N GLU A 650 23.05 -11.27 1.70
CA GLU A 650 22.97 -12.74 1.68
C GLU A 650 24.17 -13.38 2.38
#